data_AF-A0A3M7IWU3-F1
#
_entry.id   AF-A0A3M7IWU3-F1
#
_cell.length_a   1.000
_cell.length_b   1.000
_cell.length_c   1.000
_cell.angle_alpha   90.00
_cell.angle_beta   90.00
_cell.angle_gamma   90.00
#
_symmetry.space_group_name_H-M   'P 1'
#
loop_
_entity.id
_entity.type
_entity.pdbx_description
1 polymer ?
#
loop_
_entity_poly.entity_id
_entity_poly.type
_entity_poly.pdbx_seq_one_letter_code
_entity_poly.pdbx_strand_id
1 'polypeptide(L)'
;MAKELSQAQCILLTVHYASSSNIKALHSFTPNRLDVLDPELVLRILLTYLPESLEPKEYTKYAEEVASRLYLDYEREEVEVDISPVKDLTPEQAQKRVKKLHLPDIKPPTFPPHAPDDLLTRFLCHRSYRIDEQTGLVNLVPQLVEPFLDRNGFLRTWYISVVLPVLRLQFEYYPGEETAQAIGLREFERLEGKEGTNFLLRRAETQSADAIGPGEVTPSELSKNKPTIARDVKGLVGPWMYGHTERKRRKLDQGRQGHDAAEPDGRQNDDEADLSRRTRKISLSGVTQEDKTGHDWEYMYRWLVLHAVSNFPLVTSCIEEWDGPGDVDFGGFDQGQGKYLEEDLQRKLELQYAQAAFASCYAAQSDTQETVKSAHGVLARLAELMDFIPPPDLATSVESLPKLERHAAKLDESQTVADLAPSTLLKPEHPLTTPRFETYMLLQMMVYTAYQFSGLGHPISLVSVAKLHFYANAEEQLAVLTRILRGLSKSGARKDDAQWTSDRAKLMWLWNWGIDNDDPNAKTGAGVLGKIDKEDFEEEMLKVFVETSCYDLAIKTYIAASGANRLPLDKVEQVVLAKAMESYDAASNGNRMRGGMKKASDMVPFQPVSIRVSSDPVSLIDKVLEQNERSYTKLDDLIDIAVNLVLAGLPQENAITAETQESESPPDEGKRRKDAERRVTFMAIEAALREDDFETAYSYIVNRLTPSGTDITAPKDDVYVKQHARGSSQASTRSQRHEHEDDISWRAAFLAGRYRGGSNASPPTLRRLEQRTELLSLALLLAPTTALTEILAAWRRCEEETTSLQLSQQQAEEEFDDRADQRHFSSSALPGNFTVGGEQPEMILNQKRREMGRFGGGGKRETDEVPMSMFDLTRSAARAFSKNAFPLQGNSNSGTAGGQTPQAARNLRSQEDGMEGGLELSGEDGESLQQRVRRRDMVANAATGALASGLGWVLGATPVDRQQHEQQQQQHQ
;
A
#
# COMPACT_ATOMS: atom_id res chain seq x y z
N MET A 1 -54.10 -71.77 -50.50
CA MET A 1 -54.08 -71.57 -49.03
C MET A 1 -54.16 -70.08 -48.63
N ALA A 2 -53.15 -69.23 -48.86
CA ALA A 2 -53.21 -67.82 -48.40
C ALA A 2 -54.33 -66.96 -49.04
N LYS A 3 -54.71 -67.25 -50.29
CA LYS A 3 -55.83 -66.58 -51.00
C LYS A 3 -57.23 -66.96 -50.49
N GLU A 4 -57.35 -68.02 -49.69
CA GLU A 4 -58.64 -68.50 -49.16
C GLU A 4 -59.02 -67.87 -47.81
N LEU A 5 -58.10 -67.10 -47.20
CA LEU A 5 -58.33 -66.43 -45.93
C LEU A 5 -59.25 -65.20 -46.09
N SER A 6 -60.19 -65.03 -45.17
CA SER A 6 -61.00 -63.81 -45.07
C SER A 6 -60.16 -62.60 -44.67
N GLN A 7 -60.63 -61.38 -44.98
CA GLN A 7 -59.95 -60.13 -44.61
C GLN A 7 -59.57 -60.08 -43.13
N ALA A 8 -60.49 -60.47 -42.24
CA ALA A 8 -60.24 -60.46 -40.80
C ALA A 8 -59.19 -61.49 -40.36
N GLN A 9 -59.14 -62.66 -41.00
CA GLN A 9 -58.12 -63.67 -40.72
C GLN A 9 -56.73 -63.22 -41.20
N CYS A 10 -56.62 -62.53 -42.34
CA CYS A 10 -55.35 -61.95 -42.81
C CYS A 10 -54.79 -60.92 -41.83
N ILE A 11 -55.63 -60.03 -41.30
CA ILE A 11 -55.22 -59.02 -40.32
C ILE A 11 -54.73 -59.70 -39.03
N LEU A 12 -55.48 -60.68 -38.51
CA LEU A 12 -55.08 -61.40 -37.30
C LEU A 12 -53.80 -62.22 -37.48
N LEU A 13 -53.60 -62.80 -38.65
CA LEU A 13 -52.37 -63.54 -38.96
C LEU A 13 -51.16 -62.59 -39.01
N THR A 14 -51.33 -61.40 -39.61
CA THR A 14 -50.31 -60.34 -39.62
C THR A 14 -49.97 -59.87 -38.20
N VAL A 15 -50.98 -59.67 -37.36
CA VAL A 15 -50.80 -59.33 -35.93
C VAL A 15 -50.03 -60.44 -35.20
N HIS A 16 -50.38 -61.71 -35.43
CA HIS A 16 -49.70 -62.84 -34.81
C HIS A 16 -48.21 -62.89 -35.19
N TYR A 17 -47.88 -62.72 -36.48
CA TYR A 17 -46.47 -62.70 -36.90
C TYR A 17 -45.71 -61.48 -36.39
N ALA A 18 -46.35 -60.30 -36.32
CA ALA A 18 -45.74 -59.13 -35.69
C ALA A 18 -45.44 -59.38 -34.20
N SER A 19 -46.41 -59.91 -33.44
CA SER A 19 -46.23 -60.22 -32.00
C SER A 19 -45.21 -61.31 -31.71
N SER A 20 -45.00 -62.23 -32.64
CA SER A 20 -43.96 -63.27 -32.56
C SER A 20 -42.62 -62.85 -33.16
N SER A 21 -42.47 -61.59 -33.59
CA SER A 21 -41.28 -61.06 -34.28
C SER A 21 -40.86 -61.85 -35.52
N ASN A 22 -41.80 -62.54 -36.18
CA ASN A 22 -41.53 -63.35 -37.35
C ASN A 22 -41.57 -62.50 -38.63
N ILE A 23 -40.52 -61.67 -38.82
CA ILE A 23 -40.42 -60.76 -39.97
C ILE A 23 -40.34 -61.53 -41.29
N LYS A 24 -39.69 -62.69 -41.33
CA LYS A 24 -39.59 -63.53 -42.54
C LYS A 24 -40.97 -63.99 -43.05
N ALA A 25 -41.84 -64.43 -42.14
CA ALA A 25 -43.21 -64.81 -42.49
C ALA A 25 -44.03 -63.60 -42.95
N LEU A 26 -43.86 -62.43 -42.34
CA LEU A 26 -44.48 -61.18 -42.79
C LEU A 26 -44.02 -60.78 -44.20
N HIS A 27 -42.73 -60.88 -44.47
CA HIS A 27 -42.11 -60.59 -45.77
C HIS A 27 -42.68 -61.48 -46.89
N SER A 28 -42.91 -62.77 -46.58
CA SER A 28 -43.52 -63.73 -47.51
C SER A 28 -45.04 -63.56 -47.65
N PHE A 29 -45.75 -63.17 -46.58
CA PHE A 29 -47.22 -63.13 -46.57
C PHE A 29 -47.80 -61.84 -47.18
N THR A 30 -47.24 -60.68 -46.86
CA THR A 30 -47.83 -59.37 -47.23
C THR A 30 -48.00 -59.16 -48.74
N PRO A 31 -47.03 -59.48 -49.61
CA PRO A 31 -47.17 -59.34 -51.07
C PRO A 31 -48.29 -60.21 -51.66
N ASN A 32 -48.63 -61.32 -50.99
CA ASN A 32 -49.68 -62.24 -51.45
C ASN A 32 -51.10 -61.70 -51.23
N ARG A 33 -51.28 -60.70 -50.36
CA ARG A 33 -52.60 -60.18 -49.93
C ARG A 33 -52.67 -58.64 -49.90
N LEU A 34 -52.13 -57.99 -50.93
CA LEU A 34 -52.21 -56.53 -51.11
C LEU A 34 -53.64 -55.99 -51.26
N ASP A 35 -54.61 -56.86 -51.56
CA ASP A 35 -56.04 -56.56 -51.58
C ASP A 35 -56.61 -56.21 -50.19
N VAL A 36 -55.99 -56.73 -49.13
CA VAL A 36 -56.42 -56.55 -47.74
C VAL A 36 -55.40 -55.76 -46.91
N LEU A 37 -54.11 -56.01 -47.14
CA LEU A 37 -53.02 -55.48 -46.34
C LEU A 37 -52.49 -54.18 -46.96
N ASP A 38 -53.23 -53.10 -46.74
CA ASP A 38 -52.75 -51.77 -47.09
C ASP A 38 -51.49 -51.40 -46.28
N PRO A 39 -50.49 -50.71 -46.85
CA PRO A 39 -49.25 -50.34 -46.14
C PRO A 39 -49.47 -49.61 -44.83
N GLU A 40 -50.43 -48.69 -44.77
CA GLU A 40 -50.70 -47.96 -43.53
C GLU A 40 -51.17 -48.93 -42.44
N LEU A 41 -52.06 -49.86 -42.79
CA LEU A 41 -52.56 -50.89 -41.87
C LEU A 41 -51.42 -51.79 -41.38
N VAL A 42 -50.55 -52.25 -42.28
CA VAL A 42 -49.40 -53.10 -41.93
C VAL A 42 -48.43 -52.36 -41.01
N LEU A 43 -48.08 -51.12 -41.32
CA LEU A 43 -47.19 -50.30 -40.48
C LEU A 43 -47.81 -49.99 -39.12
N ARG A 44 -49.13 -49.78 -39.03
CA ARG A 44 -49.84 -49.62 -37.74
C ARG A 44 -49.83 -50.91 -36.93
N ILE A 45 -49.95 -52.07 -37.58
CA ILE A 45 -49.79 -53.37 -36.92
C ILE A 45 -48.37 -53.52 -36.38
N LEU A 46 -47.34 -53.26 -37.20
CA LEU A 46 -45.94 -53.30 -36.77
C LEU A 46 -45.68 -52.35 -35.59
N LEU A 47 -46.17 -51.12 -35.69
CA LEU A 47 -46.02 -50.11 -34.64
C LEU A 47 -46.60 -50.58 -33.29
N THR A 48 -47.68 -51.34 -33.33
CA THR A 48 -48.43 -51.75 -32.13
C THR A 48 -48.00 -53.07 -31.54
N TYR A 49 -47.76 -54.05 -32.41
CA TYR A 49 -47.66 -55.45 -32.02
C TYR A 49 -46.25 -56.00 -32.18
N LEU A 50 -45.34 -55.31 -32.88
CA LEU A 50 -43.93 -55.70 -32.93
C LEU A 50 -43.25 -55.30 -31.61
N PRO A 51 -42.60 -56.22 -30.87
CA PRO A 51 -41.93 -55.91 -29.61
C PRO A 51 -40.93 -54.76 -29.75
N GLU A 52 -41.00 -53.76 -28.87
CA GLU A 52 -40.12 -52.57 -28.87
C GLU A 52 -38.65 -52.90 -28.61
N SER A 53 -38.35 -54.06 -28.01
CA SER A 53 -36.99 -54.55 -27.77
C SER A 53 -36.34 -55.27 -28.96
N LEU A 54 -37.09 -55.50 -30.06
CA LEU A 54 -36.56 -56.13 -31.26
C LEU A 54 -35.56 -55.21 -31.98
N GLU A 55 -34.42 -55.75 -32.40
CA GLU A 55 -33.40 -54.96 -33.10
C GLU A 55 -33.94 -54.41 -34.44
N PRO A 56 -33.86 -53.08 -34.67
CA PRO A 56 -34.37 -52.46 -35.90
C PRO A 56 -33.81 -53.02 -37.20
N LYS A 57 -32.58 -53.54 -37.20
CA LYS A 57 -31.96 -54.17 -38.38
C LYS A 57 -32.78 -55.34 -38.93
N GLU A 58 -33.57 -56.02 -38.10
CA GLU A 58 -34.37 -57.17 -38.53
C GLU A 58 -35.61 -56.77 -39.34
N TYR A 59 -36.16 -55.57 -39.13
CA TYR A 59 -37.46 -55.17 -39.70
C TYR A 59 -37.45 -53.87 -40.50
N THR A 60 -36.38 -53.07 -40.43
CA THR A 60 -36.25 -51.78 -41.15
C THR A 60 -36.42 -51.94 -42.66
N LYS A 61 -35.74 -52.91 -43.27
CA LYS A 61 -35.88 -53.22 -44.70
C LYS A 61 -37.32 -53.61 -45.06
N TYR A 62 -37.95 -54.45 -44.24
CA TYR A 62 -39.35 -54.84 -44.45
C TYR A 62 -40.30 -53.64 -44.32
N ALA A 63 -40.12 -52.77 -43.33
CA ALA A 63 -40.93 -51.57 -43.16
C ALA A 63 -40.79 -50.61 -44.35
N GLU A 64 -39.60 -50.50 -44.93
CA GLU A 64 -39.35 -49.72 -46.14
C GLU A 64 -40.08 -50.29 -47.37
N GLU A 65 -40.00 -51.61 -47.58
CA GLU A 65 -40.68 -52.30 -48.68
C GLU A 65 -42.21 -52.18 -48.55
N VAL A 66 -42.74 -52.29 -47.33
CA VAL A 66 -44.16 -52.07 -47.04
C VAL A 66 -44.56 -50.63 -47.37
N ALA A 67 -43.82 -49.64 -46.88
CA ALA A 67 -44.13 -48.22 -47.09
C ALA A 67 -44.08 -47.82 -48.58
N SER A 68 -43.13 -48.36 -49.34
CA SER A 68 -42.98 -48.11 -50.78
C SER A 68 -43.88 -48.96 -51.67
N ARG A 69 -44.47 -50.04 -51.13
CA ARG A 69 -45.09 -51.16 -51.88
C ARG A 69 -44.15 -51.82 -52.90
N LEU A 70 -42.85 -51.60 -52.78
CA LEU A 70 -41.85 -52.16 -53.69
C LEU A 70 -41.22 -53.40 -53.05
N TYR A 71 -41.92 -54.52 -53.21
CA TYR A 71 -41.40 -55.82 -52.84
C TYR A 71 -40.50 -56.32 -53.98
N LEU A 72 -39.19 -56.01 -53.92
CA LEU A 72 -38.20 -56.53 -54.88
C LEU A 72 -37.81 -57.97 -54.51
N ASP A 73 -37.86 -58.90 -55.47
CA ASP A 73 -37.76 -60.36 -55.24
C ASP A 73 -36.31 -60.89 -55.06
N TYR A 74 -35.28 -60.03 -55.12
CA TYR A 74 -33.88 -60.47 -55.33
C TYR A 74 -33.19 -61.12 -54.12
N GLU A 75 -33.71 -60.98 -52.89
CA GLU A 75 -33.09 -61.51 -51.66
C GLU A 75 -34.08 -62.23 -50.73
N ARG A 76 -35.26 -62.63 -51.22
CA ARG A 76 -36.27 -63.26 -50.37
C ARG A 76 -35.98 -64.74 -50.12
N GLU A 77 -35.88 -65.12 -48.85
CA GLU A 77 -36.13 -66.50 -48.44
C GLU A 77 -37.65 -66.71 -48.43
N GLU A 78 -38.19 -67.42 -49.43
CA GLU A 78 -39.60 -67.81 -49.42
C GLU A 78 -39.85 -68.78 -48.26
N VAL A 79 -40.50 -68.29 -47.20
CA VAL A 79 -40.88 -69.10 -46.03
C VAL A 79 -42.33 -69.51 -46.18
N GLU A 80 -42.63 -70.79 -45.93
CA GLU A 80 -44.00 -71.29 -45.95
C GLU A 80 -44.84 -70.60 -44.85
N VAL A 81 -45.93 -69.94 -45.25
CA VAL A 81 -46.79 -69.16 -44.35
C VAL A 81 -47.70 -70.09 -43.56
N ASP A 82 -47.41 -70.30 -42.27
CA ASP A 82 -48.23 -71.10 -41.35
C ASP A 82 -49.56 -70.41 -40.98
N ILE A 83 -50.67 -70.89 -41.55
CA ILE A 83 -52.02 -70.37 -41.30
C ILE A 83 -52.70 -70.95 -40.04
N SER A 84 -52.06 -71.88 -39.32
CA SER A 84 -52.61 -72.53 -38.11
C SER A 84 -53.19 -71.55 -37.08
N PRO A 85 -52.60 -70.36 -36.81
CA PRO A 85 -53.13 -69.41 -35.81
C PRO A 85 -54.54 -68.88 -36.10
N VAL A 86 -54.99 -68.94 -37.36
CA VAL A 86 -56.30 -68.40 -37.79
C VAL A 86 -57.21 -69.45 -38.43
N LYS A 87 -56.71 -70.67 -38.61
CA LYS A 87 -57.39 -71.77 -39.31
C LYS A 87 -58.71 -72.18 -38.65
N ASP A 88 -58.75 -72.18 -37.32
CA ASP A 88 -59.92 -72.61 -36.54
C ASP A 88 -60.94 -71.48 -36.28
N LEU A 89 -60.68 -70.26 -36.77
CA LEU A 89 -61.56 -69.11 -36.57
C LEU A 89 -62.56 -69.00 -37.71
N THR A 90 -63.85 -68.89 -37.38
CA THR A 90 -64.84 -68.49 -38.38
C THR A 90 -64.64 -67.01 -38.77
N PRO A 91 -65.03 -66.58 -39.99
CA PRO A 91 -64.89 -65.18 -40.41
C PRO A 91 -65.53 -64.18 -39.43
N GLU A 92 -66.69 -64.52 -38.86
CA GLU A 92 -67.38 -63.68 -37.87
C GLU A 92 -66.61 -63.56 -36.55
N GLN A 93 -66.01 -64.66 -36.08
CA GLN A 93 -65.17 -64.67 -34.88
C GLN A 93 -63.88 -63.87 -35.11
N ALA A 94 -63.26 -64.04 -36.28
CA ALA A 94 -62.09 -63.27 -36.68
C ALA A 94 -62.42 -61.76 -36.72
N GLN A 95 -63.54 -61.38 -37.31
CA GLN A 95 -63.95 -59.98 -37.41
C GLN A 95 -64.27 -59.36 -36.04
N LYS A 96 -64.85 -60.14 -35.10
CA LYS A 96 -65.03 -59.71 -33.71
C LYS A 96 -63.70 -59.49 -32.99
N ARG A 97 -62.66 -60.28 -33.29
CA ARG A 97 -61.31 -60.08 -32.74
C ARG A 97 -60.61 -58.88 -33.37
N VAL A 98 -60.72 -58.68 -34.69
CA VAL A 98 -60.16 -57.50 -35.37
C VAL A 98 -60.75 -56.19 -34.82
N LYS A 99 -62.06 -56.14 -34.55
CA LYS A 99 -62.71 -54.96 -33.93
C LYS A 99 -62.20 -54.63 -32.52
N LYS A 100 -61.50 -55.56 -31.85
CA LYS A 100 -60.88 -55.33 -30.54
C LYS A 100 -59.42 -54.88 -30.64
N LEU A 101 -58.81 -54.94 -31.83
CA LEU A 101 -57.45 -54.46 -32.02
C LEU A 101 -57.45 -52.94 -31.89
N HIS A 102 -56.60 -52.42 -31.00
CA HIS A 102 -56.38 -50.99 -30.89
C HIS A 102 -55.13 -50.61 -31.68
N LEU A 103 -55.33 -50.27 -32.95
CA LEU A 103 -54.26 -49.80 -33.82
C LEU A 103 -54.24 -48.27 -33.78
N PRO A 104 -53.25 -47.62 -33.13
CA PRO A 104 -53.11 -46.18 -33.16
C PRO A 104 -52.92 -45.72 -34.60
N ASP A 105 -53.23 -44.45 -34.86
CA ASP A 105 -52.92 -43.82 -36.14
C ASP A 105 -51.40 -43.85 -36.37
N ILE A 106 -51.00 -44.04 -37.63
CA ILE A 106 -49.59 -43.95 -38.01
C ILE A 106 -49.08 -42.53 -37.82
N LYS A 107 -49.95 -41.53 -37.98
CA LYS A 107 -49.66 -40.12 -37.70
C LYS A 107 -49.82 -39.87 -36.20
N PRO A 108 -48.74 -39.65 -35.43
CA PRO A 108 -48.88 -39.30 -34.03
C PRO A 108 -49.63 -37.95 -33.89
N PRO A 109 -50.42 -37.74 -32.82
CA PRO A 109 -51.14 -36.48 -32.57
C PRO A 109 -50.20 -35.27 -32.47
N THR A 110 -48.94 -35.51 -32.07
CA THR A 110 -47.88 -34.51 -31.91
C THR A 110 -47.05 -34.31 -33.18
N PHE A 111 -47.36 -35.00 -34.28
CA PHE A 111 -46.63 -34.85 -35.54
C PHE A 111 -46.93 -33.48 -36.14
N PRO A 112 -45.91 -32.67 -36.48
CA PRO A 112 -46.15 -31.30 -36.92
C PRO A 112 -47.03 -31.24 -38.18
N PRO A 113 -47.91 -30.24 -38.33
CA PRO A 113 -48.79 -30.13 -39.50
C PRO A 113 -48.03 -30.05 -40.82
N HIS A 114 -46.85 -29.41 -40.81
CA HIS A 114 -45.97 -29.25 -41.96
C HIS A 114 -44.99 -30.41 -42.17
N ALA A 115 -44.96 -31.39 -41.27
CA ALA A 115 -44.10 -32.54 -41.41
C ALA A 115 -44.57 -33.44 -42.57
N PRO A 116 -43.66 -34.14 -43.26
CA PRO A 116 -43.98 -34.93 -44.45
C PRO A 116 -45.13 -35.94 -44.24
N ASP A 117 -45.97 -36.07 -45.26
CA ASP A 117 -47.12 -36.98 -45.26
C ASP A 117 -46.74 -38.45 -45.54
N ASP A 118 -45.44 -38.73 -45.68
CA ASP A 118 -44.96 -40.06 -46.05
C ASP A 118 -45.05 -41.06 -44.87
N LEU A 119 -45.53 -42.27 -45.21
CA LEU A 119 -45.82 -43.32 -44.23
C LEU A 119 -44.57 -43.80 -43.49
N LEU A 120 -43.42 -43.83 -44.19
CA LEU A 120 -42.18 -44.33 -43.62
C LEU A 120 -41.65 -43.39 -42.53
N THR A 121 -41.51 -42.09 -42.82
CA THR A 121 -41.06 -41.08 -41.84
C THR A 121 -41.94 -41.06 -40.61
N ARG A 122 -43.27 -41.14 -40.79
CA ARG A 122 -44.23 -41.23 -39.68
C ARG A 122 -44.01 -42.47 -38.84
N PHE A 123 -43.89 -43.63 -39.49
CA PHE A 123 -43.61 -44.88 -38.81
C PHE A 123 -42.29 -44.81 -38.04
N LEU A 124 -41.22 -44.32 -38.66
CA LEU A 124 -39.89 -44.22 -38.06
C LEU A 124 -39.93 -43.34 -36.81
N CYS A 125 -40.39 -42.09 -36.91
CA CYS A 125 -40.49 -41.19 -35.76
C CYS A 125 -41.38 -41.77 -34.65
N HIS A 126 -42.56 -42.30 -35.01
CA HIS A 126 -43.50 -42.86 -34.03
C HIS A 126 -42.93 -44.10 -33.33
N ARG A 127 -42.25 -44.95 -34.09
CA ARG A 127 -41.58 -46.14 -33.56
C ARG A 127 -40.41 -45.77 -32.66
N SER A 128 -39.63 -44.74 -33.00
CA SER A 128 -38.57 -44.21 -32.12
C SER A 128 -39.11 -43.75 -30.77
N TYR A 129 -40.21 -42.98 -30.74
CA TYR A 129 -40.82 -42.57 -29.47
C TYR A 129 -41.33 -43.77 -28.66
N ARG A 130 -41.88 -44.80 -29.31
CA ARG A 130 -42.33 -46.01 -28.61
C ARG A 130 -41.19 -46.83 -28.04
N ILE A 131 -40.09 -46.99 -28.80
CA ILE A 131 -38.89 -47.67 -28.31
C ILE A 131 -38.39 -46.97 -27.04
N ASP A 132 -38.25 -45.65 -27.09
CA ASP A 132 -37.86 -44.83 -25.94
C ASP A 132 -38.84 -44.96 -24.76
N GLU A 133 -40.13 -44.66 -24.97
CA GLU A 133 -41.14 -44.63 -23.90
C GLU A 133 -41.38 -46.00 -23.24
N GLN A 134 -41.27 -47.10 -23.97
CA GLN A 134 -41.58 -48.45 -23.47
C GLN A 134 -40.35 -49.18 -22.93
N THR A 135 -39.16 -48.90 -23.46
CA THR A 135 -37.95 -49.69 -23.14
C THR A 135 -36.80 -48.84 -22.59
N GLY A 136 -36.80 -47.53 -22.82
CA GLY A 136 -35.66 -46.65 -22.52
C GLY A 136 -34.44 -46.90 -23.40
N LEU A 137 -34.53 -47.76 -24.43
CA LEU A 137 -33.43 -48.15 -25.30
C LEU A 137 -33.25 -47.18 -26.47
N VAL A 138 -33.00 -45.90 -26.17
CA VAL A 138 -32.77 -44.86 -27.20
C VAL A 138 -31.60 -45.22 -28.13
N ASN A 139 -30.63 -46.00 -27.64
CA ASN A 139 -29.50 -46.51 -28.42
C ASN A 139 -29.89 -47.46 -29.59
N LEU A 140 -31.14 -47.95 -29.64
CA LEU A 140 -31.65 -48.70 -30.80
C LEU A 140 -32.14 -47.77 -31.93
N VAL A 141 -32.50 -46.52 -31.61
CA VAL A 141 -33.06 -45.56 -32.58
C VAL A 141 -32.14 -45.28 -33.78
N PRO A 142 -30.80 -45.17 -33.63
CA PRO A 142 -29.88 -45.05 -34.77
C PRO A 142 -30.10 -46.14 -35.83
N GLN A 143 -30.21 -47.40 -35.41
CA GLN A 143 -30.38 -48.53 -36.33
C GLN A 143 -31.71 -48.47 -37.10
N LEU A 144 -32.72 -47.81 -36.52
CA LEU A 144 -34.03 -47.61 -37.13
C LEU A 144 -34.03 -46.47 -38.15
N VAL A 145 -33.34 -45.36 -37.85
CA VAL A 145 -33.51 -44.08 -38.55
C VAL A 145 -32.36 -43.73 -39.49
N GLU A 146 -31.10 -44.00 -39.08
CA GLU A 146 -29.91 -43.64 -39.87
C GLU A 146 -29.92 -44.11 -41.32
N PRO A 147 -30.39 -45.34 -41.65
CA PRO A 147 -30.47 -45.82 -43.04
C PRO A 147 -31.34 -44.96 -43.96
N PHE A 148 -32.19 -44.09 -43.40
CA PHE A 148 -33.21 -43.33 -44.12
C PHE A 148 -33.00 -41.81 -44.07
N LEU A 149 -31.93 -41.30 -43.43
CA LEU A 149 -31.68 -39.86 -43.27
C LEU A 149 -31.58 -39.13 -44.62
N ASP A 150 -31.07 -39.82 -45.65
CA ASP A 150 -30.85 -39.26 -47.00
C ASP A 150 -32.16 -38.98 -47.72
N ARG A 151 -33.24 -39.68 -47.35
CA ARG A 151 -34.52 -39.63 -48.04
C ARG A 151 -35.28 -38.35 -47.77
N ASN A 152 -35.13 -37.80 -46.57
CA ASN A 152 -36.01 -36.76 -46.07
C ASN A 152 -35.26 -35.76 -45.18
N GLY A 153 -35.22 -34.50 -45.62
CA GLY A 153 -34.62 -33.41 -44.85
C GLY A 153 -35.27 -33.20 -43.48
N PHE A 154 -36.59 -33.43 -43.35
CA PHE A 154 -37.26 -33.36 -42.05
C PHE A 154 -36.75 -34.43 -41.08
N LEU A 155 -36.63 -35.68 -41.56
CA LEU A 155 -36.15 -36.78 -40.72
C LEU A 155 -34.71 -36.55 -40.28
N ARG A 156 -33.87 -36.03 -41.18
CA ARG A 156 -32.49 -35.60 -40.86
C ARG A 156 -32.47 -34.51 -39.80
N THR A 157 -33.23 -33.44 -39.97
CA THR A 157 -33.32 -32.35 -38.99
C THR A 157 -33.82 -32.84 -37.63
N TRP A 158 -34.84 -33.69 -37.61
CA TRP A 158 -35.33 -34.29 -36.38
C TRP A 158 -34.28 -35.17 -35.71
N TYR A 159 -33.57 -36.01 -36.47
CA TYR A 159 -32.50 -36.85 -35.93
C TYR A 159 -31.36 -36.00 -35.33
N ILE A 160 -30.84 -35.04 -36.07
CA ILE A 160 -29.74 -34.16 -35.64
C ILE A 160 -30.14 -33.31 -34.43
N SER A 161 -31.38 -32.82 -34.38
CA SER A 161 -31.78 -31.85 -33.34
C SER A 161 -32.45 -32.46 -32.12
N VAL A 162 -32.90 -33.71 -32.19
CA VAL A 162 -33.62 -34.38 -31.10
C VAL A 162 -32.88 -35.64 -30.64
N VAL A 163 -32.56 -36.54 -31.57
CA VAL A 163 -32.02 -37.86 -31.22
C VAL A 163 -30.53 -37.77 -30.91
N LEU A 164 -29.74 -37.12 -31.77
CA LEU A 164 -28.29 -37.01 -31.61
C LEU A 164 -27.85 -36.35 -30.29
N PRO A 165 -28.42 -35.20 -29.86
CA PRO A 165 -28.03 -34.58 -28.59
C PRO A 165 -28.35 -35.48 -27.39
N VAL A 166 -29.49 -36.18 -27.43
CA VAL A 166 -29.87 -37.12 -26.37
C VAL A 166 -28.90 -38.29 -26.35
N LEU A 167 -28.60 -38.91 -27.49
CA LEU A 167 -27.63 -40.01 -27.55
C LEU A 167 -26.27 -39.60 -27.02
N ARG A 168 -25.76 -38.44 -27.45
CA ARG A 168 -24.48 -37.91 -26.98
C ARG A 168 -24.49 -37.64 -25.48
N LEU A 169 -25.51 -36.95 -24.99
CA LEU A 169 -25.65 -36.61 -23.58
C LEU A 169 -25.75 -37.86 -22.69
N GLN A 170 -26.47 -38.90 -23.15
CA GLN A 170 -26.78 -40.08 -22.34
C GLN A 170 -25.73 -41.19 -22.43
N PHE A 171 -25.13 -41.40 -23.61
CA PHE A 171 -24.30 -42.57 -23.89
C PHE A 171 -22.85 -42.22 -24.25
N GLU A 172 -22.58 -41.07 -24.89
CA GLU A 172 -21.22 -40.74 -25.35
C GLU A 172 -20.44 -39.86 -24.36
N TYR A 173 -21.06 -38.79 -23.87
CA TYR A 173 -20.36 -37.72 -23.15
C TYR A 173 -20.38 -37.93 -21.64
N TYR A 174 -21.46 -38.51 -21.11
CA TYR A 174 -21.67 -38.72 -19.68
C TYR A 174 -22.21 -40.14 -19.36
N PRO A 175 -21.49 -41.21 -19.75
CA PRO A 175 -21.93 -42.57 -19.47
C PRO A 175 -21.84 -42.87 -17.96
N GLY A 176 -22.96 -43.29 -17.36
CA GLY A 176 -22.98 -43.81 -15.98
C GLY A 176 -23.40 -42.83 -14.87
N GLU A 177 -23.71 -41.57 -15.18
CA GLU A 177 -24.47 -40.74 -14.24
C GLU A 177 -25.93 -41.22 -14.24
N GLU A 178 -26.49 -41.62 -13.09
CA GLU A 178 -27.89 -42.10 -12.98
C GLU A 178 -28.92 -41.08 -13.54
N THR A 179 -28.54 -39.79 -13.61
CA THR A 179 -29.34 -38.72 -14.21
C THR A 179 -29.31 -38.69 -15.75
N ALA A 180 -28.43 -39.45 -16.41
CA ALA A 180 -28.34 -39.53 -17.87
C ALA A 180 -29.57 -40.23 -18.47
N GLN A 181 -30.28 -41.03 -17.70
CA GLN A 181 -31.54 -41.65 -18.12
C GLN A 181 -32.79 -40.76 -17.94
N ALA A 182 -32.65 -39.46 -17.65
CA ALA A 182 -33.78 -38.69 -17.10
C ALA A 182 -34.73 -38.05 -18.13
N ILE A 183 -34.36 -37.84 -19.40
CA ILE A 183 -35.23 -37.19 -20.40
C ILE A 183 -35.51 -38.11 -21.59
N GLY A 184 -36.78 -38.36 -21.88
CA GLY A 184 -37.19 -39.06 -23.10
C GLY A 184 -37.14 -38.15 -24.33
N LEU A 185 -37.09 -38.73 -25.52
CA LEU A 185 -37.05 -38.02 -26.80
C LEU A 185 -38.20 -37.01 -26.93
N ARG A 186 -39.42 -37.40 -26.53
CA ARG A 186 -40.61 -36.52 -26.62
C ARG A 186 -40.55 -35.34 -25.65
N GLU A 187 -39.98 -35.55 -24.47
CA GLU A 187 -39.81 -34.49 -23.48
C GLU A 187 -38.70 -33.52 -23.90
N PHE A 188 -37.59 -34.06 -24.39
CA PHE A 188 -36.47 -33.27 -24.91
C PHE A 188 -36.88 -32.39 -26.09
N GLU A 189 -37.68 -32.94 -27.00
CA GLU A 189 -38.17 -32.22 -28.19
C GLU A 189 -39.04 -30.99 -27.85
N ARG A 190 -39.64 -30.97 -26.65
CA ARG A 190 -40.48 -29.85 -26.15
C ARG A 190 -39.67 -28.75 -25.47
N LEU A 191 -38.38 -28.96 -25.20
CA LEU A 191 -37.55 -27.92 -24.59
C LEU A 191 -37.43 -26.72 -25.54
N GLU A 192 -37.54 -25.51 -24.98
CA GLU A 192 -37.45 -24.26 -25.72
C GLU A 192 -36.52 -23.25 -25.05
N GLY A 193 -35.93 -22.38 -25.87
CA GLY A 193 -35.16 -21.21 -25.45
C GLY A 193 -34.13 -21.46 -24.34
N LYS A 194 -34.28 -20.73 -23.23
CA LYS A 194 -33.35 -20.79 -22.09
C LYS A 194 -33.35 -22.15 -21.41
N GLU A 195 -34.49 -22.81 -21.32
CA GLU A 195 -34.62 -24.10 -20.62
C GLU A 195 -33.81 -25.19 -21.32
N GLY A 196 -33.90 -25.26 -22.65
CA GLY A 196 -33.11 -26.19 -23.45
C GLY A 196 -31.60 -25.94 -23.33
N THR A 197 -31.18 -24.68 -23.44
CA THR A 197 -29.76 -24.30 -23.32
C THR A 197 -29.20 -24.67 -21.94
N ASN A 198 -29.91 -24.32 -20.87
CA ASN A 198 -29.51 -24.66 -19.50
C ASN A 198 -29.47 -26.19 -19.29
N PHE A 199 -30.46 -26.92 -19.81
CA PHE A 199 -30.51 -28.38 -19.66
C PHE A 199 -29.31 -29.06 -20.31
N LEU A 200 -28.92 -28.61 -21.50
CA LEU A 200 -27.80 -29.20 -22.25
C LEU A 200 -26.44 -28.90 -21.62
N LEU A 201 -26.28 -27.74 -20.95
CA LEU A 201 -24.99 -27.29 -20.40
C LEU A 201 -24.82 -27.57 -18.90
N ARG A 202 -25.88 -27.93 -18.18
CA ARG A 202 -25.86 -28.13 -16.72
C ARG A 202 -24.76 -29.07 -16.22
N ARG A 203 -24.36 -30.07 -17.03
CA ARG A 203 -23.37 -31.06 -16.63
C ARG A 203 -21.95 -30.55 -16.70
N ALA A 204 -21.60 -29.89 -17.81
CA ALA A 204 -20.33 -29.19 -17.94
C ALA A 204 -20.17 -28.14 -16.83
N GLU A 205 -21.26 -27.48 -16.44
CA GLU A 205 -21.28 -26.54 -15.31
C GLU A 205 -20.98 -27.23 -13.97
N THR A 206 -21.66 -28.33 -13.63
CA THR A 206 -21.43 -29.07 -12.37
C THR A 206 -20.01 -29.64 -12.28
N GLN A 207 -19.50 -30.25 -13.36
CA GLN A 207 -18.12 -30.78 -13.38
C GLN A 207 -17.07 -29.67 -13.20
N SER A 208 -17.32 -28.47 -13.74
CA SER A 208 -16.45 -27.31 -13.50
C SER A 208 -16.52 -26.83 -12.05
N ALA A 209 -17.68 -26.91 -11.38
CA ALA A 209 -17.83 -26.51 -9.99
C ALA A 209 -17.08 -27.47 -9.03
N ASP A 210 -17.12 -28.77 -9.30
CA ASP A 210 -16.43 -29.79 -8.48
C ASP A 210 -14.90 -29.69 -8.58
N ALA A 211 -14.36 -29.20 -9.70
CA ALA A 211 -12.93 -28.96 -9.88
C ALA A 211 -12.37 -27.76 -9.07
N ILE A 212 -13.24 -26.90 -8.54
CA ILE A 212 -12.87 -25.68 -7.78
C ILE A 212 -12.95 -25.93 -6.25
N GLY A 213 -13.32 -27.14 -5.81
CA GLY A 213 -13.36 -27.51 -4.39
C GLY A 213 -11.98 -27.47 -3.70
N PRO A 214 -11.90 -27.17 -2.38
CA PRO A 214 -10.66 -27.06 -1.63
C PRO A 214 -10.10 -28.45 -1.27
N GLY A 215 -9.62 -29.19 -2.27
CA GLY A 215 -8.88 -30.45 -2.10
C GLY A 215 -7.62 -30.44 -2.96
N GLU A 216 -6.51 -30.95 -2.44
CA GLU A 216 -5.26 -31.14 -3.20
C GLU A 216 -5.52 -32.08 -4.40
N VAL A 217 -5.70 -31.49 -5.59
CA VAL A 217 -5.83 -32.26 -6.84
C VAL A 217 -4.44 -32.73 -7.27
N THR A 218 -4.29 -34.04 -7.45
CA THR A 218 -3.00 -34.65 -7.83
C THR A 218 -2.66 -34.40 -9.31
N PRO A 219 -1.37 -34.31 -9.71
CA PRO A 219 -0.94 -34.03 -11.08
C PRO A 219 -1.48 -35.01 -12.15
N SER A 220 -1.92 -36.21 -11.75
CA SER A 220 -2.47 -37.22 -12.65
C SER A 220 -3.93 -36.93 -13.07
N GLU A 221 -4.68 -36.12 -12.31
CA GLU A 221 -6.09 -35.81 -12.57
C GLU A 221 -6.27 -34.59 -13.49
N LEU A 222 -5.26 -33.72 -13.58
CA LEU A 222 -5.23 -32.57 -14.50
C LEU A 222 -5.32 -32.95 -15.98
N SER A 223 -4.93 -34.18 -16.37
CA SER A 223 -5.06 -34.65 -17.76
C SER A 223 -6.47 -35.13 -18.13
N LYS A 224 -7.33 -35.39 -17.14
CA LYS A 224 -8.69 -35.91 -17.33
C LYS A 224 -9.77 -34.81 -17.33
N ASN A 225 -9.50 -33.67 -16.71
CA ASN A 225 -10.42 -32.52 -16.66
C ASN A 225 -10.16 -31.54 -17.81
N LYS A 226 -10.26 -32.01 -19.06
CA LYS A 226 -10.39 -31.06 -20.17
C LYS A 226 -11.72 -30.31 -20.03
N PRO A 227 -11.79 -29.00 -20.35
CA PRO A 227 -13.03 -28.26 -20.33
C PRO A 227 -14.04 -28.93 -21.27
N THR A 228 -15.09 -29.53 -20.71
CA THR A 228 -16.12 -30.24 -21.47
C THR A 228 -17.14 -29.30 -22.10
N ILE A 229 -17.13 -28.02 -21.71
CA ILE A 229 -18.12 -27.03 -22.12
C ILE A 229 -18.12 -26.77 -23.63
N ALA A 230 -16.95 -26.59 -24.26
CA ALA A 230 -16.89 -26.32 -25.69
C ALA A 230 -17.36 -27.53 -26.50
N ARG A 231 -16.96 -28.75 -26.09
CA ARG A 231 -17.48 -30.00 -26.65
C ARG A 231 -19.01 -30.07 -26.55
N ASP A 232 -19.57 -29.76 -25.39
CA ASP A 232 -21.02 -29.81 -25.19
C ASP A 232 -21.76 -28.73 -25.99
N VAL A 233 -21.19 -27.53 -26.13
CA VAL A 233 -21.74 -26.49 -27.00
C VAL A 233 -21.73 -26.94 -28.46
N LYS A 234 -20.62 -27.50 -28.95
CA LYS A 234 -20.51 -27.98 -30.34
C LYS A 234 -21.35 -29.21 -30.62
N GLY A 235 -21.41 -30.15 -29.69
CA GLY A 235 -21.95 -31.49 -29.90
C GLY A 235 -23.36 -31.71 -29.38
N LEU A 236 -23.86 -30.84 -28.48
CA LEU A 236 -25.21 -30.92 -27.92
C LEU A 236 -26.04 -29.68 -28.28
N VAL A 237 -25.54 -28.48 -27.94
CA VAL A 237 -26.26 -27.22 -28.18
C VAL A 237 -26.37 -26.95 -29.68
N GLY A 238 -25.26 -27.05 -30.43
CA GLY A 238 -25.25 -26.82 -31.86
C GLY A 238 -26.22 -27.70 -32.65
N PRO A 239 -26.24 -29.03 -32.47
CA PRO A 239 -27.22 -29.89 -33.13
C PRO A 239 -28.65 -29.59 -32.67
N TRP A 240 -28.87 -29.24 -31.39
CA TRP A 240 -30.18 -28.76 -30.96
C TRP A 240 -30.58 -27.45 -31.66
N MET A 241 -29.66 -26.52 -31.89
CA MET A 241 -29.89 -25.26 -32.63
C MET A 241 -30.26 -25.50 -34.10
N TYR A 242 -29.80 -26.60 -34.71
CA TYR A 242 -30.19 -27.02 -36.07
C TYR A 242 -31.72 -27.16 -36.23
N GLY A 243 -32.42 -27.54 -35.16
CA GLY A 243 -33.89 -27.69 -35.12
C GLY A 243 -34.67 -26.40 -34.83
N HIS A 244 -34.02 -25.23 -34.79
CA HIS A 244 -34.66 -23.96 -34.40
C HIS A 244 -35.87 -23.60 -35.27
N THR A 245 -35.74 -23.71 -36.59
CA THR A 245 -36.82 -23.40 -37.55
C THR A 245 -38.05 -24.26 -37.31
N GLU A 246 -37.86 -25.54 -37.03
CA GLU A 246 -38.92 -26.50 -36.75
C GLU A 246 -39.61 -26.22 -35.39
N ARG A 247 -38.85 -25.89 -34.34
CA ARG A 247 -39.42 -25.41 -33.06
C ARG A 247 -40.25 -24.14 -33.25
N LYS A 248 -39.70 -23.15 -33.95
CA LYS A 248 -40.38 -21.86 -34.21
C LYS A 248 -41.70 -22.05 -34.99
N ARG A 249 -41.71 -22.91 -36.01
CA ARG A 249 -42.94 -23.26 -36.76
C ARG A 249 -44.01 -23.89 -35.86
N ARG A 250 -43.63 -24.87 -35.04
CA ARG A 250 -44.56 -25.51 -34.09
C ARG A 250 -45.20 -24.52 -33.13
N LYS A 251 -44.43 -23.54 -32.65
CA LYS A 251 -44.94 -22.46 -31.79
C LYS A 251 -45.95 -21.56 -32.51
N LEU A 252 -45.69 -21.20 -33.77
CA LEU A 252 -46.62 -20.42 -34.59
C LEU A 252 -47.91 -21.19 -34.87
N ASP A 253 -47.83 -22.49 -35.14
CA ASP A 253 -49.00 -23.33 -35.38
C ASP A 253 -49.85 -23.55 -34.12
N GLN A 254 -49.22 -23.67 -32.94
CA GLN A 254 -49.93 -23.68 -31.66
C GLN A 254 -50.59 -22.32 -31.34
N GLY A 255 -49.98 -21.21 -31.76
CA GLY A 255 -50.53 -19.86 -31.62
C GLY A 255 -51.65 -19.52 -32.62
N ARG A 256 -51.65 -20.15 -33.81
CA ARG A 256 -52.67 -19.94 -34.86
C ARG A 256 -54.02 -20.59 -34.56
N GLN A 257 -54.15 -21.44 -33.54
CA GLN A 257 -55.46 -21.85 -33.02
C GLN A 257 -56.19 -20.73 -32.24
N GLY A 258 -55.62 -19.52 -32.15
CA GLY A 258 -56.20 -18.39 -31.41
C GLY A 258 -56.38 -17.07 -32.16
N HIS A 259 -55.98 -16.91 -33.42
CA HIS A 259 -56.26 -15.66 -34.16
C HIS A 259 -56.06 -15.80 -35.68
N ASP A 260 -57.15 -15.64 -36.43
CA ASP A 260 -57.13 -15.33 -37.85
C ASP A 260 -56.65 -13.87 -38.04
N ALA A 261 -55.55 -13.66 -38.77
CA ALA A 261 -55.32 -12.43 -39.53
C ALA A 261 -54.13 -12.58 -40.52
N ALA A 262 -54.51 -12.53 -41.80
CA ALA A 262 -53.82 -12.00 -42.99
C ALA A 262 -52.33 -11.59 -42.92
N GLU A 263 -51.53 -12.23 -43.78
CA GLU A 263 -50.33 -11.63 -44.39
C GLU A 263 -50.71 -10.83 -45.64
N PRO A 264 -50.03 -9.72 -45.94
CA PRO A 264 -49.84 -9.25 -47.29
C PRO A 264 -48.44 -9.57 -47.80
N ASP A 265 -48.45 -10.17 -48.99
CA ASP A 265 -47.34 -10.43 -49.89
C ASP A 265 -46.69 -9.11 -50.34
N GLY A 266 -45.37 -9.11 -50.43
CA GLY A 266 -44.56 -7.92 -50.68
C GLY A 266 -43.12 -8.25 -51.05
N ARG A 267 -42.93 -9.15 -52.01
CA ARG A 267 -41.64 -9.31 -52.70
C ARG A 267 -41.47 -8.17 -53.71
N GLN A 268 -40.49 -7.30 -53.48
CA GLN A 268 -39.91 -6.47 -54.53
C GLN A 268 -38.40 -6.72 -54.62
N ASN A 269 -37.97 -6.84 -55.87
CA ASN A 269 -36.65 -7.18 -56.35
C ASN A 269 -35.61 -6.14 -55.92
N ASP A 270 -34.45 -6.60 -55.47
CA ASP A 270 -33.18 -5.85 -55.52
C ASP A 270 -32.04 -6.82 -55.90
N ASP A 271 -32.21 -7.47 -57.06
CA ASP A 271 -31.16 -8.25 -57.74
C ASP A 271 -30.31 -7.32 -58.63
N GLU A 272 -29.42 -6.49 -58.06
CA GLU A 272 -28.31 -5.92 -58.85
C GLU A 272 -27.12 -5.35 -58.05
N ALA A 273 -26.86 -5.86 -56.83
CA ALA A 273 -25.66 -5.45 -56.06
C ALA A 273 -24.87 -6.62 -55.44
N ASP A 274 -25.24 -7.88 -55.72
CA ASP A 274 -24.78 -9.04 -54.94
C ASP A 274 -23.69 -9.90 -55.62
N LEU A 275 -22.96 -9.33 -56.58
CA LEU A 275 -21.86 -10.03 -57.27
C LEU A 275 -20.45 -9.63 -56.81
N SER A 276 -20.33 -8.78 -55.77
CA SER A 276 -19.03 -8.26 -55.32
C SER A 276 -18.62 -8.61 -53.87
N ARG A 277 -19.44 -9.33 -53.09
CA ARG A 277 -19.15 -9.64 -51.67
C ARG A 277 -18.77 -11.09 -51.37
N ARG A 278 -18.24 -11.81 -52.36
CA ARG A 278 -17.64 -13.13 -52.13
C ARG A 278 -16.17 -13.01 -51.77
N THR A 279 -15.89 -12.73 -50.49
CA THR A 279 -14.83 -13.36 -49.66
C THR A 279 -14.52 -12.53 -48.41
N ARG A 280 -14.76 -13.15 -47.23
CA ARG A 280 -14.23 -12.83 -45.88
C ARG A 280 -14.87 -11.71 -45.05
N LYS A 281 -15.00 -12.06 -43.77
CA LYS A 281 -14.97 -11.26 -42.53
C LYS A 281 -16.21 -10.44 -42.18
N ILE A 282 -16.56 -10.55 -40.90
CA ILE A 282 -17.60 -9.84 -40.17
C ILE A 282 -17.58 -8.35 -40.56
N SER A 283 -18.74 -7.78 -40.90
CA SER A 283 -18.87 -6.35 -41.23
C SER A 283 -18.52 -5.50 -40.00
N LEU A 284 -17.66 -4.48 -40.18
CA LEU A 284 -17.23 -3.53 -39.13
C LEU A 284 -18.37 -2.65 -38.57
N SER A 285 -19.56 -2.71 -39.17
CA SER A 285 -20.79 -2.19 -38.60
C SER A 285 -21.24 -3.15 -37.49
N GLY A 286 -20.90 -2.85 -36.23
CA GLY A 286 -21.30 -3.70 -35.10
C GLY A 286 -22.81 -3.89 -34.93
N VAL A 287 -23.25 -4.65 -33.91
CA VAL A 287 -24.63 -5.13 -33.75
C VAL A 287 -25.67 -4.00 -33.68
N THR A 288 -26.60 -3.97 -34.63
CA THR A 288 -27.77 -3.07 -34.70
C THR A 288 -29.06 -3.81 -34.29
N GLN A 289 -30.18 -3.08 -34.18
CA GLN A 289 -31.49 -3.71 -33.89
C GLN A 289 -31.91 -4.70 -34.98
N GLU A 290 -31.54 -4.45 -36.24
CA GLU A 290 -31.84 -5.32 -37.39
C GLU A 290 -31.02 -6.62 -37.38
N ASP A 291 -29.96 -6.67 -36.59
CA ASP A 291 -29.13 -7.85 -36.41
C ASP A 291 -29.67 -8.81 -35.35
N LYS A 292 -30.71 -8.42 -34.59
CA LYS A 292 -31.44 -9.35 -33.72
C LYS A 292 -32.30 -10.28 -34.56
N THR A 293 -32.00 -11.56 -34.45
CA THR A 293 -32.52 -12.62 -35.33
C THR A 293 -33.71 -13.33 -34.70
N GLY A 294 -33.82 -13.29 -33.37
CA GLY A 294 -34.74 -14.11 -32.60
C GLY A 294 -34.39 -15.61 -32.66
N HIS A 295 -33.16 -15.96 -33.07
CA HIS A 295 -32.66 -17.32 -33.07
C HIS A 295 -32.36 -17.79 -31.65
N ASP A 296 -32.48 -19.10 -31.40
CA ASP A 296 -32.23 -19.67 -30.07
C ASP A 296 -30.76 -19.49 -29.60
N TRP A 297 -29.83 -19.17 -30.51
CA TRP A 297 -28.42 -18.89 -30.18
C TRP A 297 -28.29 -17.67 -29.26
N GLU A 298 -29.24 -16.74 -29.30
CA GLU A 298 -29.28 -15.58 -28.41
C GLU A 298 -29.42 -15.97 -26.93
N TYR A 299 -30.03 -17.12 -26.63
CA TYR A 299 -30.07 -17.66 -25.26
C TYR A 299 -28.71 -18.19 -24.80
N MET A 300 -27.91 -18.76 -25.71
CA MET A 300 -26.55 -19.18 -25.43
C MET A 300 -25.63 -17.97 -25.17
N TYR A 301 -25.75 -16.91 -25.96
CA TYR A 301 -25.01 -15.66 -25.72
C TYR A 301 -25.35 -15.06 -24.36
N ARG A 302 -26.64 -15.05 -23.99
CA ARG A 302 -27.08 -14.65 -22.66
C ARG A 302 -26.55 -15.58 -21.57
N TRP A 303 -26.48 -16.89 -21.83
CA TRP A 303 -25.90 -17.87 -20.91
C TRP A 303 -24.43 -17.55 -20.63
N LEU A 304 -23.60 -17.31 -21.64
CA LEU A 304 -22.18 -16.95 -21.48
C LEU A 304 -22.01 -15.74 -20.55
N VAL A 305 -22.72 -14.64 -20.83
CA VAL A 305 -22.59 -13.40 -20.05
C VAL A 305 -23.09 -13.56 -18.61
N LEU A 306 -24.17 -14.31 -18.38
CA LEU A 306 -24.69 -14.55 -17.03
C LEU A 306 -23.74 -15.41 -16.19
N HIS A 307 -23.10 -16.43 -16.78
CA HIS A 307 -22.18 -17.31 -16.05
C HIS A 307 -20.81 -16.68 -15.87
N ALA A 308 -20.40 -15.74 -16.73
CA ALA A 308 -19.16 -14.98 -16.58
C ALA A 308 -19.10 -14.19 -15.26
N VAL A 309 -20.26 -13.84 -14.69
CA VAL A 309 -20.37 -13.12 -13.41
C VAL A 309 -19.73 -13.91 -12.27
N SER A 310 -19.97 -15.22 -12.21
CA SER A 310 -19.56 -16.10 -11.10
C SER A 310 -18.48 -17.12 -11.49
N ASN A 311 -18.45 -17.57 -12.74
CA ASN A 311 -17.53 -18.59 -13.24
C ASN A 311 -16.94 -18.18 -14.60
N PHE A 312 -16.10 -17.15 -14.58
CA PHE A 312 -15.40 -16.66 -15.76
C PHE A 312 -14.45 -17.67 -16.42
N PRO A 313 -13.72 -18.54 -15.68
CA PRO A 313 -12.88 -19.58 -16.29
C PRO A 313 -13.66 -20.55 -17.18
N LEU A 314 -14.84 -21.00 -16.76
CA LEU A 314 -15.71 -21.86 -17.57
C LEU A 314 -16.07 -21.19 -18.90
N VAL A 315 -16.49 -19.93 -18.84
CA VAL A 315 -16.86 -19.15 -20.03
C VAL A 315 -15.66 -18.91 -20.95
N THR A 316 -14.49 -18.62 -20.38
CA THR A 316 -13.26 -18.40 -21.14
C THR A 316 -12.85 -19.67 -21.90
N SER A 317 -12.86 -20.83 -21.22
CA SER A 317 -12.56 -22.10 -21.88
C SER A 317 -13.51 -22.42 -23.03
N CYS A 318 -14.79 -22.02 -22.90
CA CYS A 318 -15.75 -22.14 -23.99
C CYS A 318 -15.38 -21.24 -25.18
N ILE A 319 -14.98 -19.98 -24.95
CA ILE A 319 -14.63 -19.01 -26.01
C ILE A 319 -13.31 -19.37 -26.70
N GLU A 320 -12.35 -19.93 -25.95
CA GLU A 320 -11.06 -20.37 -26.49
C GLU A 320 -11.21 -21.54 -27.45
N GLU A 321 -12.13 -22.47 -27.18
CA GLU A 321 -12.26 -23.72 -27.94
C GLU A 321 -13.44 -23.74 -28.93
N TRP A 322 -14.27 -22.69 -29.01
CA TRP A 322 -15.44 -22.61 -29.90
C TRP A 322 -15.36 -21.39 -30.83
N ASP A 323 -15.54 -21.58 -32.14
CA ASP A 323 -15.51 -20.48 -33.15
C ASP A 323 -16.89 -19.82 -33.37
N GLY A 324 -17.89 -20.17 -32.56
CA GLY A 324 -19.23 -19.60 -32.63
C GLY A 324 -20.23 -20.45 -33.43
N PRO A 325 -21.37 -19.89 -33.85
CA PRO A 325 -22.51 -20.66 -34.39
C PRO A 325 -22.19 -21.45 -35.67
N GLY A 326 -21.13 -21.12 -36.40
CA GLY A 326 -20.67 -21.91 -37.55
C GLY A 326 -19.92 -23.19 -37.19
N ASP A 327 -19.35 -23.27 -35.98
CA ASP A 327 -18.55 -24.39 -35.49
C ASP A 327 -19.42 -25.32 -34.64
N VAL A 328 -20.08 -26.25 -35.32
CA VAL A 328 -21.01 -27.21 -34.75
C VAL A 328 -20.68 -28.61 -35.24
N ASP A 329 -20.69 -29.57 -34.33
CA ASP A 329 -20.48 -30.98 -34.65
C ASP A 329 -21.83 -31.67 -34.89
N PHE A 330 -22.19 -31.90 -36.14
CA PHE A 330 -23.40 -32.63 -36.54
C PHE A 330 -23.21 -34.15 -36.63
N GLY A 331 -22.07 -34.71 -36.19
CA GLY A 331 -21.80 -36.15 -36.24
C GLY A 331 -21.64 -36.71 -37.66
N GLY A 332 -21.40 -35.86 -38.66
CA GLY A 332 -21.31 -36.25 -40.07
C GLY A 332 -22.65 -36.47 -40.78
N PHE A 333 -23.77 -36.13 -40.14
CA PHE A 333 -25.12 -36.32 -40.69
C PHE A 333 -25.62 -35.14 -41.54
N ASP A 334 -24.83 -34.07 -41.70
CA ASP A 334 -25.14 -32.85 -42.46
C ASP A 334 -24.98 -33.00 -43.99
N GLN A 335 -24.27 -34.06 -44.44
CA GLN A 335 -24.21 -34.53 -45.84
C GLN A 335 -23.93 -33.47 -46.91
N GLY A 336 -23.17 -32.43 -46.57
CA GLY A 336 -22.78 -31.40 -47.52
C GLY A 336 -23.95 -30.59 -48.10
N GLN A 337 -25.13 -30.59 -47.46
CA GLN A 337 -26.25 -29.72 -47.85
C GLN A 337 -25.98 -28.25 -47.45
N GLY A 338 -25.03 -27.60 -48.14
CA GLY A 338 -24.75 -26.18 -47.95
C GLY A 338 -24.44 -25.78 -46.50
N LYS A 339 -24.41 -24.48 -46.22
CA LYS A 339 -24.33 -23.99 -44.84
C LYS A 339 -25.72 -24.16 -44.19
N TYR A 340 -25.79 -24.76 -43.00
CA TYR A 340 -27.06 -24.93 -42.28
C TYR A 340 -27.73 -23.60 -41.89
N LEU A 341 -26.92 -22.54 -41.79
CA LEU A 341 -27.36 -21.16 -41.69
C LEU A 341 -27.15 -20.45 -43.02
N GLU A 342 -28.13 -19.63 -43.39
CA GLU A 342 -27.93 -18.64 -44.45
C GLU A 342 -26.77 -17.70 -44.09
N GLU A 343 -25.99 -17.26 -45.09
CA GLU A 343 -24.75 -16.52 -44.85
C GLU A 343 -24.97 -15.23 -44.05
N ASP A 344 -26.05 -14.49 -44.34
CA ASP A 344 -26.40 -13.29 -43.60
C ASP A 344 -26.82 -13.57 -42.16
N LEU A 345 -27.58 -14.64 -41.94
CA LEU A 345 -27.99 -15.07 -40.60
C LEU A 345 -26.77 -15.49 -39.78
N GLN A 346 -25.87 -16.28 -40.36
CA GLN A 346 -24.62 -16.70 -39.73
C GLN A 346 -23.78 -15.48 -39.34
N ARG A 347 -23.58 -14.53 -40.26
CA ARG A 347 -22.82 -13.30 -40.00
C ARG A 347 -23.40 -12.49 -38.84
N LYS A 348 -24.74 -12.34 -38.79
CA LYS A 348 -25.43 -11.66 -37.68
C LYS A 348 -25.23 -12.36 -36.35
N LEU A 349 -25.27 -13.70 -36.33
CA LEU A 349 -25.05 -14.49 -35.12
C LEU A 349 -23.58 -14.46 -34.66
N GLU A 350 -22.61 -14.52 -35.58
CA GLU A 350 -21.18 -14.37 -35.27
C GLU A 350 -20.88 -12.98 -34.67
N LEU A 351 -21.51 -11.91 -35.17
CA LEU A 351 -21.45 -10.58 -34.56
C LEU A 351 -21.99 -10.58 -33.13
N GLN A 352 -23.14 -11.20 -32.89
CA GLN A 352 -23.72 -11.30 -31.55
C GLN A 352 -22.87 -12.17 -30.62
N TYR A 353 -22.21 -13.21 -31.14
CA TYR A 353 -21.26 -14.03 -30.38
C TYR A 353 -20.04 -13.22 -29.95
N ALA A 354 -19.44 -12.46 -30.87
CA ALA A 354 -18.34 -11.54 -30.52
C ALA A 354 -18.79 -10.53 -29.45
N GLN A 355 -20.00 -9.96 -29.57
CA GLN A 355 -20.57 -9.08 -28.54
C GLN A 355 -20.69 -9.78 -27.18
N ALA A 356 -21.09 -11.06 -27.17
CA ALA A 356 -21.19 -11.85 -25.95
C ALA A 356 -19.82 -12.13 -25.31
N ALA A 357 -18.77 -12.31 -26.10
CA ALA A 357 -17.40 -12.43 -25.61
C ALA A 357 -16.91 -11.11 -24.97
N PHE A 358 -17.13 -9.96 -25.61
CA PHE A 358 -16.89 -8.65 -25.00
C PHE A 358 -17.66 -8.48 -23.68
N ALA A 359 -18.96 -8.80 -23.69
CA ALA A 359 -19.83 -8.67 -22.53
C ALA A 359 -19.39 -9.58 -21.37
N SER A 360 -18.90 -10.80 -21.67
CA SER A 360 -18.40 -11.73 -20.65
C SER A 360 -17.22 -11.13 -19.87
N CYS A 361 -16.28 -10.43 -20.54
CA CYS A 361 -15.17 -9.75 -19.86
C CYS A 361 -15.65 -8.65 -18.91
N TYR A 362 -16.62 -7.82 -19.34
CA TYR A 362 -17.18 -6.76 -18.50
C TYR A 362 -18.14 -7.27 -17.41
N ALA A 363 -18.67 -8.47 -17.54
CA ALA A 363 -19.53 -9.10 -16.54
C ALA A 363 -18.73 -9.76 -15.40
N ALA A 364 -17.47 -10.13 -15.65
CA ALA A 364 -16.61 -10.81 -14.68
C ALA A 364 -16.38 -9.97 -13.41
N GLN A 365 -16.77 -10.51 -12.25
CA GLN A 365 -16.68 -9.81 -10.96
C GLN A 365 -15.40 -10.12 -10.18
N SER A 366 -14.74 -11.24 -10.47
CA SER A 366 -13.49 -11.64 -9.81
C SER A 366 -12.33 -10.70 -10.14
N ASP A 367 -11.47 -10.43 -9.15
CA ASP A 367 -10.32 -9.52 -9.25
C ASP A 367 -8.96 -10.25 -9.26
N THR A 368 -8.97 -11.57 -9.45
CA THR A 368 -7.76 -12.40 -9.43
C THR A 368 -6.89 -12.20 -10.67
N GLN A 369 -5.59 -12.46 -10.53
CA GLN A 369 -4.64 -12.41 -11.65
C GLN A 369 -4.99 -13.44 -12.75
N GLU A 370 -5.58 -14.58 -12.37
CA GLU A 370 -6.09 -15.57 -13.31
C GLU A 370 -7.24 -15.02 -14.16
N THR A 371 -8.18 -14.28 -13.56
CA THR A 371 -9.27 -13.63 -14.29
C THR A 371 -8.74 -12.67 -15.35
N VAL A 372 -7.68 -11.91 -15.03
CA VAL A 372 -7.03 -11.00 -15.99
C VAL A 372 -6.35 -11.76 -17.13
N LYS A 373 -5.68 -12.89 -16.83
CA LYS A 373 -5.09 -13.77 -17.85
C LYS A 373 -6.16 -14.37 -18.77
N SER A 374 -7.26 -14.86 -18.20
CA SER A 374 -8.40 -15.36 -18.95
C SER A 374 -9.01 -14.28 -19.86
N ALA A 375 -9.16 -13.05 -19.37
CA ALA A 375 -9.68 -11.95 -20.17
C ALA A 375 -8.72 -11.56 -21.32
N HIS A 376 -7.41 -11.69 -21.11
CA HIS A 376 -6.42 -11.53 -22.17
C HIS A 376 -6.50 -12.65 -23.22
N GLY A 377 -6.75 -13.90 -22.80
CA GLY A 377 -7.06 -15.02 -23.71
C GLY A 377 -8.29 -14.75 -24.58
N VAL A 378 -9.37 -14.24 -23.97
CA VAL A 378 -10.57 -13.81 -24.73
C VAL A 378 -10.25 -12.69 -25.72
N LEU A 379 -9.39 -11.73 -25.38
CA LEU A 379 -8.94 -10.68 -26.32
C LEU A 379 -8.16 -11.23 -27.51
N ALA A 380 -7.30 -12.22 -27.30
CA ALA A 380 -6.59 -12.89 -28.38
C ALA A 380 -7.58 -13.59 -29.32
N ARG A 381 -8.58 -14.29 -28.76
CA ARG A 381 -9.64 -14.94 -29.53
C ARG A 381 -10.53 -13.95 -30.28
N LEU A 382 -10.91 -12.84 -29.65
CA LEU A 382 -11.64 -11.77 -30.33
C LEU A 382 -10.85 -11.19 -31.51
N ALA A 383 -9.53 -11.04 -31.38
CA ALA A 383 -8.69 -10.60 -32.49
C ALA A 383 -8.70 -11.61 -33.64
N GLU A 384 -8.67 -12.91 -33.37
CA GLU A 384 -8.79 -13.95 -34.40
C GLU A 384 -10.15 -13.95 -35.09
N LEU A 385 -11.24 -13.89 -34.32
CA LEU A 385 -12.61 -13.88 -34.84
C LEU A 385 -12.92 -12.63 -35.69
N MET A 386 -12.39 -11.48 -35.29
CA MET A 386 -12.65 -10.19 -35.93
C MET A 386 -11.55 -9.75 -36.91
N ASP A 387 -10.47 -10.51 -37.04
CA ASP A 387 -9.29 -10.17 -37.84
C ASP A 387 -8.59 -8.87 -37.41
N PHE A 388 -8.45 -8.68 -36.09
CA PHE A 388 -7.64 -7.61 -35.52
C PHE A 388 -6.21 -8.06 -35.22
N ILE A 389 -5.35 -7.10 -34.94
CA ILE A 389 -3.99 -7.39 -34.47
C ILE A 389 -4.11 -7.97 -33.05
N PRO A 390 -3.50 -9.13 -32.76
CA PRO A 390 -3.55 -9.72 -31.44
C PRO A 390 -2.90 -8.80 -30.39
N PRO A 391 -3.36 -8.87 -29.12
CA PRO A 391 -2.86 -7.99 -28.09
C PRO A 391 -1.43 -8.39 -27.68
N PRO A 392 -0.53 -7.45 -27.33
CA PRO A 392 0.75 -7.76 -26.71
C PRO A 392 0.62 -8.63 -25.45
N ASP A 393 1.68 -9.33 -25.06
CA ASP A 393 1.66 -10.13 -23.83
C ASP A 393 1.49 -9.25 -22.58
N LEU A 394 0.88 -9.78 -21.52
CA LEU A 394 0.65 -9.07 -20.26
C LEU A 394 1.96 -8.60 -19.60
N ALA A 395 3.05 -9.36 -19.77
CA ALA A 395 4.36 -9.01 -19.22
C ALA A 395 5.08 -7.87 -19.96
N THR A 396 4.48 -7.32 -21.02
CA THR A 396 5.03 -6.22 -21.81
C THR A 396 5.17 -4.96 -20.95
N SER A 397 6.28 -4.23 -21.13
CA SER A 397 6.50 -2.98 -20.39
C SER A 397 5.46 -1.94 -20.79
N VAL A 398 5.08 -1.12 -19.84
CA VAL A 398 4.05 -0.09 -20.02
C VAL A 398 4.38 0.90 -21.16
N GLU A 399 5.67 1.15 -21.40
CA GLU A 399 6.17 2.01 -22.46
C GLU A 399 6.01 1.42 -23.87
N SER A 400 5.88 0.10 -23.97
CA SER A 400 5.72 -0.64 -25.23
C SER A 400 4.28 -1.11 -25.47
N LEU A 401 3.33 -0.74 -24.59
CA LEU A 401 1.92 -0.99 -24.80
C LEU A 401 1.35 -0.10 -25.94
N PRO A 402 0.30 -0.57 -26.64
CA PRO A 402 -0.30 0.19 -27.73
C PRO A 402 -0.82 1.56 -27.25
N LYS A 403 -0.60 2.59 -28.06
CA LYS A 403 -1.13 3.93 -27.81
C LYS A 403 -2.56 4.00 -28.31
N LEU A 404 -3.48 4.40 -27.45
CA LEU A 404 -4.89 4.61 -27.82
C LEU A 404 -5.08 6.02 -28.41
N GLU A 405 -5.89 6.17 -29.44
CA GLU A 405 -6.31 7.51 -29.87
C GLU A 405 -7.25 8.13 -28.82
N ARG A 406 -7.06 9.42 -28.51
CA ARG A 406 -7.78 10.12 -27.43
C ARG A 406 -9.31 10.09 -27.58
N HIS A 407 -9.82 9.93 -28.80
CA HIS A 407 -11.25 9.81 -29.08
C HIS A 407 -11.82 8.42 -28.76
N ALA A 408 -11.03 7.35 -28.90
CA ALA A 408 -11.45 5.99 -28.53
C ALA A 408 -11.57 5.80 -27.00
N ALA A 409 -10.88 6.64 -26.22
CA ALA A 409 -10.98 6.66 -24.75
C ALA A 409 -12.30 7.29 -24.23
N LYS A 410 -12.97 8.10 -25.06
CA LYS A 410 -14.19 8.85 -24.74
C LYS A 410 -15.39 8.22 -25.43
N LEU A 411 -15.72 7.00 -25.04
CA LEU A 411 -17.03 6.42 -25.36
C LEU A 411 -18.10 7.18 -24.56
N ASP A 412 -18.50 8.35 -25.10
CA ASP A 412 -19.40 9.36 -24.51
C ASP A 412 -20.86 8.85 -24.32
N GLU A 413 -21.13 7.57 -24.55
CA GLU A 413 -22.48 6.99 -24.58
C GLU A 413 -22.81 6.08 -23.38
N SER A 414 -21.83 5.72 -22.54
CA SER A 414 -22.12 4.94 -21.32
C SER A 414 -22.63 5.88 -20.22
N GLN A 415 -23.94 6.08 -20.16
CA GLN A 415 -24.57 7.13 -19.34
C GLN A 415 -24.79 6.71 -17.88
N THR A 416 -24.94 5.41 -17.61
CA THR A 416 -25.28 4.93 -16.26
C THR A 416 -24.58 3.63 -15.89
N VAL A 417 -24.30 3.44 -14.60
CA VAL A 417 -23.74 2.16 -14.08
C VAL A 417 -24.60 0.94 -14.46
N ALA A 418 -25.89 1.13 -14.73
CA ALA A 418 -26.81 0.09 -15.20
C ALA A 418 -26.46 -0.45 -16.60
N ASP A 419 -25.64 0.27 -17.37
CA ASP A 419 -25.14 -0.17 -18.68
C ASP A 419 -24.17 -1.36 -18.54
N LEU A 420 -23.49 -1.47 -17.39
CA LEU A 420 -22.64 -2.63 -17.06
C LEU A 420 -23.42 -3.85 -16.56
N ALA A 421 -24.76 -3.80 -16.45
CA ALA A 421 -25.54 -4.96 -16.04
C ALA A 421 -25.45 -6.07 -17.11
N PRO A 422 -25.30 -7.35 -16.73
CA PRO A 422 -25.17 -8.47 -17.69
C PRO A 422 -26.24 -8.52 -18.79
N SER A 423 -27.49 -8.17 -18.47
CA SER A 423 -28.58 -8.10 -19.44
C SER A 423 -28.49 -6.91 -20.40
N THR A 424 -27.83 -5.83 -20.00
CA THR A 424 -27.69 -4.59 -20.78
C THR A 424 -26.51 -4.66 -21.75
N LEU A 425 -25.44 -5.37 -21.38
CA LEU A 425 -24.24 -5.56 -22.20
C LEU A 425 -24.50 -6.23 -23.56
N LEU A 426 -25.64 -6.90 -23.74
CA LEU A 426 -26.07 -7.55 -24.99
C LEU A 426 -27.08 -6.72 -25.81
N LYS A 427 -27.40 -5.50 -25.39
CA LYS A 427 -28.25 -4.60 -26.17
C LYS A 427 -27.55 -4.24 -27.48
N PRO A 428 -28.29 -4.11 -28.59
CA PRO A 428 -27.74 -3.55 -29.82
C PRO A 428 -27.14 -2.17 -29.59
N GLU A 429 -26.08 -1.85 -30.32
CA GLU A 429 -25.36 -0.57 -30.28
C GLU A 429 -24.82 -0.19 -28.90
N HIS A 430 -24.60 -1.18 -28.03
CA HIS A 430 -24.02 -0.93 -26.71
C HIS A 430 -22.58 -0.39 -26.83
N PRO A 431 -22.23 0.71 -26.14
CA PRO A 431 -20.98 1.43 -26.38
C PRO A 431 -19.71 0.64 -26.05
N LEU A 432 -19.78 -0.35 -25.14
CA LEU A 432 -18.60 -1.10 -24.69
C LEU A 432 -18.43 -2.47 -25.33
N THR A 433 -19.49 -3.03 -25.91
CA THR A 433 -19.54 -4.44 -26.30
C THR A 433 -19.90 -4.65 -27.76
N THR A 434 -20.40 -3.60 -28.43
CA THR A 434 -20.61 -3.63 -29.88
C THR A 434 -19.28 -3.94 -30.56
N PRO A 435 -19.15 -5.04 -31.32
CA PRO A 435 -17.88 -5.46 -31.88
C PRO A 435 -17.38 -4.44 -32.91
N ARG A 436 -16.41 -3.62 -32.52
CA ARG A 436 -15.75 -2.61 -33.33
C ARG A 436 -14.28 -2.55 -32.94
N PHE A 437 -13.47 -1.88 -33.77
CA PHE A 437 -12.05 -1.73 -33.46
C PHE A 437 -11.84 -0.89 -32.18
N GLU A 438 -12.66 0.15 -31.97
CA GLU A 438 -12.57 1.03 -30.82
C GLU A 438 -12.93 0.32 -29.51
N THR A 439 -13.96 -0.53 -29.52
CA THR A 439 -14.38 -1.32 -28.34
C THR A 439 -13.39 -2.42 -28.03
N TYR A 440 -12.78 -3.03 -29.05
CA TYR A 440 -11.63 -3.93 -28.91
C TYR A 440 -10.46 -3.24 -28.21
N MET A 441 -10.03 -2.09 -28.74
CA MET A 441 -8.93 -1.34 -28.16
C MET A 441 -9.22 -0.88 -26.73
N LEU A 442 -10.44 -0.44 -26.45
CA LEU A 442 -10.84 -0.09 -25.09
C LEU A 442 -10.76 -1.30 -24.15
N LEU A 443 -11.34 -2.44 -24.52
CA LEU A 443 -11.29 -3.65 -23.68
C LEU A 443 -9.84 -4.07 -23.42
N GLN A 444 -8.98 -3.96 -24.44
CA GLN A 444 -7.55 -4.17 -24.30
C GLN A 444 -6.93 -3.27 -23.24
N MET A 445 -7.23 -1.96 -23.25
CA MET A 445 -6.74 -1.04 -22.21
C MET A 445 -7.31 -1.36 -20.82
N MET A 446 -8.55 -1.84 -20.73
CA MET A 446 -9.16 -2.26 -19.46
C MET A 446 -8.45 -3.49 -18.88
N VAL A 447 -8.11 -4.49 -19.71
CA VAL A 447 -7.37 -5.70 -19.28
C VAL A 447 -5.98 -5.35 -18.79
N TYR A 448 -5.22 -4.54 -19.53
CA TYR A 448 -3.90 -4.10 -19.06
C TYR A 448 -4.00 -3.23 -17.81
N THR A 449 -5.03 -2.40 -17.69
CA THR A 449 -5.27 -1.61 -16.48
C THR A 449 -5.47 -2.52 -15.26
N ALA A 450 -6.32 -3.54 -15.36
CA ALA A 450 -6.50 -4.53 -14.29
C ALA A 450 -5.18 -5.24 -13.94
N TYR A 451 -4.38 -5.59 -14.96
CA TYR A 451 -3.05 -6.18 -14.77
C TYR A 451 -2.09 -5.23 -14.02
N GLN A 452 -2.02 -3.95 -14.39
CA GLN A 452 -1.15 -2.98 -13.72
C GLN A 452 -1.59 -2.73 -12.27
N PHE A 453 -2.89 -2.64 -12.00
CA PHE A 453 -3.43 -2.54 -10.64
C PHE A 453 -3.04 -3.76 -9.78
N SER A 454 -3.14 -4.98 -10.33
CA SER A 454 -2.66 -6.21 -9.67
C SER A 454 -1.15 -6.15 -9.38
N GLY A 455 -0.35 -5.70 -10.36
CA GLY A 455 1.10 -5.50 -10.20
C GLY A 455 1.51 -4.40 -9.23
N LEU A 456 0.58 -3.51 -8.84
CA LEU A 456 0.74 -2.48 -7.80
C LEU A 456 0.19 -2.95 -6.43
N GLY A 457 -0.21 -4.22 -6.30
CA GLY A 457 -0.75 -4.78 -5.06
C GLY A 457 -2.19 -4.36 -4.76
N HIS A 458 -2.94 -3.88 -5.76
CA HIS A 458 -4.35 -3.50 -5.62
C HIS A 458 -5.18 -4.23 -6.69
N PRO A 459 -5.39 -5.56 -6.58
CA PRO A 459 -6.22 -6.30 -7.53
C PRO A 459 -7.62 -5.67 -7.65
N ILE A 460 -8.12 -5.62 -8.88
CA ILE A 460 -9.42 -5.05 -9.21
C ILE A 460 -10.01 -5.78 -10.42
N SER A 461 -11.31 -6.05 -10.39
CA SER A 461 -12.02 -6.71 -11.49
C SER A 461 -12.23 -5.80 -12.69
N LEU A 462 -12.34 -6.37 -13.90
CA LEU A 462 -12.56 -5.60 -15.14
C LEU A 462 -13.80 -4.69 -15.05
N VAL A 463 -14.89 -5.19 -14.48
CA VAL A 463 -16.11 -4.39 -14.26
C VAL A 463 -15.84 -3.20 -13.34
N SER A 464 -14.98 -3.36 -12.35
CA SER A 464 -14.61 -2.30 -11.41
C SER A 464 -13.64 -1.30 -12.03
N VAL A 465 -12.75 -1.74 -12.92
CA VAL A 465 -11.96 -0.85 -13.77
C VAL A 465 -12.86 0.01 -14.65
N ALA A 466 -13.84 -0.60 -15.34
CA ALA A 466 -14.80 0.14 -16.15
C ALA A 466 -15.60 1.14 -15.29
N LYS A 467 -15.99 0.75 -14.07
CA LYS A 467 -16.67 1.68 -13.14
C LYS A 467 -15.79 2.87 -12.75
N LEU A 468 -14.53 2.61 -12.44
CA LEU A 468 -13.55 3.63 -12.06
C LEU A 468 -13.26 4.60 -13.21
N HIS A 469 -13.22 4.09 -14.45
CA HIS A 469 -12.99 4.91 -15.65
C HIS A 469 -14.19 5.78 -15.99
N PHE A 470 -15.37 5.17 -16.17
CA PHE A 470 -16.54 5.87 -16.70
C PHE A 470 -17.28 6.67 -15.64
N TYR A 471 -17.53 6.10 -14.46
CA TYR A 471 -18.49 6.65 -13.51
C TYR A 471 -17.87 7.34 -12.29
N ALA A 472 -16.64 6.96 -11.91
CA ALA A 472 -16.01 7.57 -10.75
C ALA A 472 -15.67 9.04 -10.99
N ASN A 473 -15.71 9.86 -9.95
CA ASN A 473 -15.26 11.24 -9.99
C ASN A 473 -13.75 11.36 -9.65
N ALA A 474 -13.21 12.57 -9.72
CA ALA A 474 -11.79 12.81 -9.43
C ALA A 474 -11.40 12.45 -7.99
N GLU A 475 -12.28 12.70 -7.01
CA GLU A 475 -12.03 12.40 -5.58
C GLU A 475 -11.96 10.89 -5.32
N GLU A 476 -12.85 10.11 -5.94
CA GLU A 476 -12.87 8.66 -5.84
C GLU A 476 -11.62 8.03 -6.49
N GLN A 477 -11.20 8.53 -7.66
CA GLN A 477 -9.96 8.10 -8.30
C GLN A 477 -8.73 8.45 -7.43
N LEU A 478 -8.70 9.65 -6.86
CA LEU A 478 -7.64 10.07 -5.94
C LEU A 478 -7.57 9.17 -4.69
N ALA A 479 -8.72 8.80 -4.13
CA ALA A 479 -8.77 7.88 -3.00
C ALA A 479 -8.19 6.49 -3.33
N VAL A 480 -8.38 6.00 -4.56
CA VAL A 480 -7.76 4.76 -5.05
C VAL A 480 -6.24 4.94 -5.19
N LEU A 481 -5.78 6.04 -5.80
CA LEU A 481 -4.35 6.35 -5.92
C LEU A 481 -3.67 6.37 -4.54
N THR A 482 -4.21 7.14 -3.60
CA THR A 482 -3.66 7.25 -2.24
C THR A 482 -3.65 5.88 -1.52
N ARG A 483 -4.65 5.02 -1.75
CA ARG A 483 -4.67 3.66 -1.19
C ARG A 483 -3.53 2.80 -1.76
N ILE A 484 -3.32 2.83 -3.07
CA ILE A 484 -2.22 2.11 -3.73
C ILE A 484 -0.89 2.59 -3.17
N LEU A 485 -0.66 3.90 -3.18
CA LEU A 485 0.55 4.53 -2.67
C LEU A 485 0.87 4.15 -1.22
N ARG A 486 -0.14 4.14 -0.33
CA ARG A 486 0.00 3.65 1.06
C ARG A 486 0.32 2.16 1.14
N GLY A 487 -0.23 1.34 0.24
CA GLY A 487 0.12 -0.08 0.15
C GLY A 487 1.56 -0.29 -0.28
N LEU A 488 2.02 0.47 -1.27
CA LEU A 488 3.39 0.44 -1.76
C LEU A 488 4.40 0.91 -0.70
N SER A 489 4.06 1.91 0.12
CA SER A 489 4.95 2.43 1.18
C SER A 489 5.05 1.50 2.39
N LYS A 490 4.01 0.71 2.69
CA LYS A 490 3.96 -0.25 3.80
C LYS A 490 4.56 -1.62 3.49
N SER A 491 4.90 -1.88 2.23
CA SER A 491 5.58 -3.12 1.85
C SER A 491 6.89 -3.22 2.64
N GLY A 492 7.03 -4.22 3.52
CA GLY A 492 8.13 -4.31 4.49
C GLY A 492 9.54 -4.45 3.90
N ALA A 493 9.66 -4.58 2.57
CA ALA A 493 10.92 -4.52 1.84
C ALA A 493 11.20 -3.07 1.42
N ARG A 494 12.38 -2.55 1.79
CA ARG A 494 12.86 -1.25 1.28
C ARG A 494 12.98 -1.35 -0.24
N LYS A 495 12.07 -0.69 -0.96
CA LYS A 495 12.11 -0.62 -2.43
C LYS A 495 13.32 0.19 -2.87
N ASP A 496 13.98 -0.28 -3.92
CA ASP A 496 15.06 0.43 -4.59
C ASP A 496 14.49 1.50 -5.56
N ASP A 497 15.32 2.47 -5.93
CA ASP A 497 14.96 3.57 -6.85
C ASP A 497 14.40 3.07 -8.18
N ALA A 498 14.93 1.94 -8.69
CA ALA A 498 14.46 1.31 -9.91
C ALA A 498 13.00 0.80 -9.79
N GLN A 499 12.64 0.25 -8.63
CA GLN A 499 11.27 -0.24 -8.39
C GLN A 499 10.28 0.92 -8.32
N TRP A 500 10.64 2.03 -7.65
CA TRP A 500 9.80 3.23 -7.61
C TRP A 500 9.66 3.89 -8.98
N THR A 501 10.72 3.86 -9.80
CA THR A 501 10.67 4.34 -11.18
C THR A 501 9.68 3.51 -12.01
N SER A 502 9.72 2.18 -11.88
CA SER A 502 8.76 1.27 -12.53
C SER A 502 7.32 1.48 -12.04
N ASP A 503 7.11 1.56 -10.72
CA ASP A 503 5.78 1.78 -10.13
C ASP A 503 5.21 3.15 -10.54
N ARG A 504 6.04 4.20 -10.61
CA ARG A 504 5.64 5.50 -11.14
C ARG A 504 5.26 5.42 -12.61
N ALA A 505 6.02 4.71 -13.44
CA ALA A 505 5.69 4.55 -14.86
C ALA A 505 4.31 3.87 -15.06
N LYS A 506 4.02 2.82 -14.26
CA LYS A 506 2.70 2.19 -14.25
C LYS A 506 1.59 3.17 -13.86
N LEU A 507 1.79 3.93 -12.78
CA LEU A 507 0.83 4.91 -12.29
C LEU A 507 0.58 6.04 -13.30
N MET A 508 1.63 6.55 -13.95
CA MET A 508 1.50 7.56 -15.01
C MET A 508 0.77 7.03 -16.24
N TRP A 509 0.96 5.75 -16.59
CA TRP A 509 0.19 5.12 -17.64
C TRP A 509 -1.25 4.83 -17.23
N LEU A 510 -1.54 4.53 -15.95
CA LEU A 510 -2.92 4.47 -15.47
C LEU A 510 -3.60 5.84 -15.53
N TRP A 511 -2.84 6.93 -15.44
CA TRP A 511 -3.34 8.29 -15.59
C TRP A 511 -3.62 8.68 -17.06
N ASN A 512 -2.79 8.28 -18.03
CA ASN A 512 -2.95 8.73 -19.43
C ASN A 512 -2.95 7.65 -20.53
N TRP A 513 -2.86 6.38 -20.19
CA TRP A 513 -2.80 5.25 -21.13
C TRP A 513 -1.69 5.34 -22.20
N GLY A 514 -0.59 6.03 -21.88
CA GLY A 514 0.55 6.18 -22.79
C GLY A 514 0.28 7.09 -24.00
N ILE A 515 -0.82 7.86 -23.98
CA ILE A 515 -1.12 8.86 -25.01
C ILE A 515 -0.12 10.02 -24.87
N ASP A 516 0.48 10.45 -25.98
CA ASP A 516 1.33 11.64 -25.97
C ASP A 516 0.42 12.87 -25.82
N ASN A 517 0.68 13.70 -24.82
CA ASN A 517 -0.10 14.93 -24.64
C ASN A 517 0.35 15.96 -25.68
N ASP A 518 -0.45 16.15 -26.72
CA ASP A 518 -0.28 17.26 -27.68
C ASP A 518 -0.36 18.63 -27.00
N ASP A 519 -1.05 18.70 -25.85
CA ASP A 519 -1.16 19.88 -25.00
C ASP A 519 -0.36 19.68 -23.68
N PRO A 520 0.77 20.39 -23.50
CA PRO A 520 1.56 20.31 -22.26
C PRO A 520 0.79 20.82 -21.03
N ASN A 521 -0.30 21.57 -21.20
CA ASN A 521 -1.15 22.10 -20.13
C ASN A 521 -2.38 21.24 -19.83
N ALA A 522 -2.48 20.03 -20.40
CA ALA A 522 -3.59 19.13 -20.10
C ALA A 522 -3.61 18.76 -18.60
N LYS A 523 -4.64 19.26 -17.90
CA LYS A 523 -4.87 19.01 -16.47
C LYS A 523 -5.31 17.58 -16.16
N THR A 524 -6.00 16.93 -17.11
CA THR A 524 -6.54 15.58 -16.98
C THR A 524 -6.00 14.66 -18.06
N GLY A 525 -5.85 13.39 -17.71
CA GLY A 525 -5.42 12.32 -18.58
C GLY A 525 -6.58 11.51 -19.15
N ALA A 526 -6.28 10.64 -20.12
CA ALA A 526 -7.26 9.76 -20.76
C ALA A 526 -7.44 8.40 -20.06
N GLY A 527 -6.59 8.06 -19.09
CA GLY A 527 -6.61 6.76 -18.42
C GLY A 527 -7.62 6.66 -17.28
N VAL A 528 -7.63 5.52 -16.61
CA VAL A 528 -8.57 5.20 -15.52
C VAL A 528 -8.40 6.09 -14.28
N LEU A 529 -7.19 6.64 -14.06
CA LEU A 529 -6.93 7.65 -13.03
C LEU A 529 -6.86 9.07 -13.63
N GLY A 530 -7.25 9.24 -14.89
CA GLY A 530 -7.05 10.46 -15.65
C GLY A 530 -7.90 11.64 -15.24
N LYS A 531 -8.98 11.44 -14.45
CA LYS A 531 -9.80 12.56 -13.94
C LYS A 531 -9.13 13.29 -12.78
N ILE A 532 -8.08 12.71 -12.19
CA ILE A 532 -7.25 13.38 -11.18
C ILE A 532 -6.46 14.49 -11.86
N ASP A 533 -6.47 15.69 -11.27
CA ASP A 533 -5.62 16.78 -11.74
C ASP A 533 -4.15 16.34 -11.65
N LYS A 534 -3.40 16.60 -12.72
CA LYS A 534 -1.99 16.20 -12.80
C LYS A 534 -1.14 16.72 -11.65
N GLU A 535 -1.41 17.94 -11.17
CA GLU A 535 -0.70 18.49 -10.02
C GLU A 535 -1.00 17.68 -8.76
N ASP A 536 -2.27 17.40 -8.47
CA ASP A 536 -2.67 16.61 -7.31
C ASP A 536 -2.11 15.18 -7.36
N PHE A 537 -2.06 14.58 -8.57
CA PHE A 537 -1.49 13.26 -8.81
C PHE A 537 0.00 13.21 -8.45
N GLU A 538 0.79 14.14 -8.99
CA GLU A 538 2.23 14.23 -8.73
C GLU A 538 2.50 14.65 -7.28
N GLU A 539 1.61 15.44 -6.65
CA GLU A 539 1.72 15.85 -5.25
C GLU A 539 1.67 14.63 -4.32
N GLU A 540 0.69 13.73 -4.53
CA GLU A 540 0.60 12.48 -3.78
C GLU A 540 1.81 11.56 -4.02
N MET A 541 2.34 11.53 -5.24
CA MET A 541 3.56 10.77 -5.55
C MET A 541 4.78 11.34 -4.81
N LEU A 542 4.95 12.67 -4.81
CA LEU A 542 6.03 13.34 -4.08
C LEU A 542 5.95 13.07 -2.57
N LYS A 543 4.75 13.15 -1.98
CA LYS A 543 4.53 12.82 -0.55
C LYS A 543 5.08 11.45 -0.19
N VAL A 544 4.86 10.46 -1.06
CA VAL A 544 5.33 9.07 -0.84
C VAL A 544 6.83 8.96 -0.97
N PHE A 545 7.45 9.53 -2.01
CA PHE A 545 8.90 9.49 -2.18
C PHE A 545 9.63 10.12 -0.98
N VAL A 546 9.08 11.21 -0.45
CA VAL A 546 9.61 11.86 0.75
C VAL A 546 9.42 10.96 1.98
N GLU A 547 8.22 10.41 2.19
CA GLU A 547 7.91 9.52 3.33
C GLU A 547 8.81 8.25 3.38
N THR A 548 9.13 7.69 2.21
CA THR A 548 9.99 6.50 2.05
C THR A 548 11.47 6.84 1.88
N SER A 549 11.86 8.11 2.07
CA SER A 549 13.24 8.60 2.00
C SER A 549 13.94 8.33 0.67
N CYS A 550 13.19 8.35 -0.43
CA CYS A 550 13.68 8.21 -1.81
C CYS A 550 14.02 9.59 -2.41
N TYR A 551 14.90 10.33 -1.73
CA TYR A 551 15.18 11.73 -2.05
C TYR A 551 15.86 11.91 -3.42
N ASP A 552 16.78 11.01 -3.80
CA ASP A 552 17.47 11.09 -5.09
C ASP A 552 16.49 11.01 -6.27
N LEU A 553 15.49 10.13 -6.19
CA LEU A 553 14.44 10.03 -7.20
C LEU A 553 13.56 11.28 -7.21
N ALA A 554 13.19 11.82 -6.05
CA ALA A 554 12.42 13.06 -5.94
C ALA A 554 13.17 14.26 -6.55
N ILE A 555 14.47 14.40 -6.26
CA ILE A 555 15.34 15.44 -6.84
C ILE A 555 15.42 15.29 -8.36
N LYS A 556 15.70 14.07 -8.86
CA LYS A 556 15.76 13.80 -10.29
C LYS A 556 14.45 14.16 -11.00
N THR A 557 13.32 13.79 -10.40
CA THR A 557 11.98 13.91 -11.03
C THR A 557 11.42 15.33 -10.98
N TYR A 558 11.55 16.04 -9.85
CA TYR A 558 10.86 17.31 -9.63
C TYR A 558 11.77 18.54 -9.66
N ILE A 559 13.07 18.39 -9.41
CA ILE A 559 14.03 19.51 -9.33
C ILE A 559 14.93 19.55 -10.57
N ALA A 560 15.64 18.45 -10.85
CA ALA A 560 16.64 18.39 -11.90
C ALA A 560 16.04 18.20 -13.31
N ALA A 561 14.87 17.54 -13.41
CA ALA A 561 14.19 17.38 -14.68
C ALA A 561 13.78 18.76 -15.25
N SER A 562 14.25 19.04 -16.46
CA SER A 562 13.83 20.20 -17.25
C SER A 562 12.67 19.80 -18.15
N GLY A 563 11.44 20.07 -17.71
CA GLY A 563 10.24 19.77 -18.50
C GLY A 563 9.03 20.57 -18.03
N ALA A 564 8.12 20.88 -18.97
CA ALA A 564 6.87 21.60 -18.73
C ALA A 564 5.84 20.83 -17.87
N ASN A 565 6.17 19.59 -17.49
CA ASN A 565 5.26 18.62 -16.85
C ASN A 565 5.57 18.36 -15.37
N ARG A 566 6.38 19.21 -14.72
CA ARG A 566 6.76 19.08 -13.30
C ARG A 566 5.83 19.88 -12.40
N LEU A 567 5.67 19.44 -11.15
CA LEU A 567 5.07 20.25 -10.09
C LEU A 567 5.78 21.61 -9.98
N PRO A 568 5.05 22.72 -9.76
CA PRO A 568 5.66 24.00 -9.44
C PRO A 568 6.58 23.89 -8.22
N LEU A 569 7.74 24.54 -8.27
CA LEU A 569 8.74 24.45 -7.20
C LEU A 569 8.17 24.92 -5.84
N ASP A 570 7.30 25.92 -5.83
CA ASP A 570 6.62 26.40 -4.62
C ASP A 570 5.76 25.30 -3.97
N LYS A 571 5.06 24.48 -4.77
CA LYS A 571 4.30 23.33 -4.27
C LYS A 571 5.23 22.22 -3.78
N VAL A 572 6.34 21.96 -4.49
CA VAL A 572 7.35 20.98 -4.04
C VAL A 572 7.90 21.37 -2.67
N GLU A 573 8.27 22.65 -2.49
CA GLU A 573 8.73 23.19 -1.22
C GLU A 573 7.68 23.03 -0.11
N GLN A 574 6.43 23.39 -0.40
CA GLN A 574 5.33 23.26 0.56
C GLN A 574 5.12 21.81 1.01
N VAL A 575 5.13 20.85 0.09
CA VAL A 575 4.95 19.42 0.40
C VAL A 575 6.12 18.88 1.24
N VAL A 576 7.36 19.21 0.87
CA VAL A 576 8.56 18.80 1.61
C VAL A 576 8.54 19.37 3.02
N LEU A 577 8.23 20.66 3.17
CA LEU A 577 8.13 21.31 4.47
C LEU A 577 7.03 20.68 5.34
N ALA A 578 5.84 20.42 4.77
CA ALA A 578 4.75 19.78 5.48
C ALA A 578 5.10 18.36 5.95
N LYS A 579 5.68 17.53 5.08
CA LYS A 579 6.08 16.16 5.42
C LYS A 579 7.20 16.09 6.44
N ALA A 580 8.11 17.04 6.39
CA ALA A 580 9.19 17.08 7.32
C ALA A 580 8.73 17.60 8.70
N MET A 581 7.76 18.53 8.74
CA MET A 581 7.04 18.91 9.96
C MET A 581 6.23 17.74 10.55
N GLU A 582 5.56 16.94 9.72
CA GLU A 582 4.85 15.72 10.18
C GLU A 582 5.81 14.71 10.82
N SER A 583 6.93 14.42 10.14
CA SER A 583 7.96 13.49 10.65
C SER A 583 8.58 13.97 11.95
N TYR A 584 8.71 15.28 12.07
CA TYR A 584 9.22 15.98 13.22
C TYR A 584 8.24 15.96 14.39
N ASP A 585 6.94 16.22 14.16
CA ASP A 585 5.89 16.20 15.18
C ASP A 585 5.65 14.78 15.71
N ALA A 586 5.86 13.76 14.87
CA ALA A 586 5.79 12.36 15.25
C ALA A 586 7.06 11.84 15.97
N ALA A 587 8.13 12.64 16.11
CA ALA A 587 9.39 12.17 16.68
C ALA A 587 9.30 12.03 18.21
N SER A 588 9.62 10.84 18.74
CA SER A 588 9.63 10.58 20.18
C SER A 588 10.86 11.14 20.91
N ASN A 589 11.89 11.57 20.18
CA ASN A 589 13.11 12.15 20.74
C ASN A 589 13.75 13.15 19.75
N GLY A 590 14.56 14.06 20.28
CA GLY A 590 15.28 15.09 19.51
C GLY A 590 16.60 14.62 18.88
N ASN A 591 16.90 13.31 18.84
CA ASN A 591 18.16 12.85 18.27
C ASN A 591 18.11 12.91 16.74
N ARG A 592 18.90 13.83 16.16
CA ARG A 592 19.03 14.05 14.71
C ARG A 592 19.39 12.79 13.91
N MET A 593 19.96 11.76 14.54
CA MET A 593 20.37 10.52 13.87
C MET A 593 19.38 9.37 13.99
N ARG A 594 18.22 9.55 14.67
CA ARG A 594 17.28 8.45 14.91
C ARG A 594 15.81 8.83 14.66
N GLY A 595 15.04 7.88 14.15
CA GLY A 595 13.58 7.95 14.06
C GLY A 595 13.05 9.08 13.18
N GLY A 596 11.92 9.67 13.58
CA GLY A 596 11.28 10.78 12.86
C GLY A 596 12.15 12.04 12.75
N MET A 597 13.01 12.29 13.74
CA MET A 597 13.92 13.45 13.75
C MET A 597 15.03 13.32 12.70
N LYS A 598 15.53 12.11 12.44
CA LYS A 598 16.41 11.86 11.30
C LYS A 598 15.71 12.13 9.98
N LYS A 599 14.50 11.58 9.79
CA LYS A 599 13.72 11.81 8.56
C LYS A 599 13.47 13.29 8.32
N ALA A 600 13.05 14.02 9.35
CA ALA A 600 12.83 15.46 9.27
C ALA A 600 14.14 16.18 8.90
N SER A 601 15.25 15.90 9.60
CA SER A 601 16.57 16.50 9.32
C SER A 601 17.11 16.18 7.93
N ASP A 602 16.81 15.01 7.38
CA ASP A 602 17.25 14.62 6.04
C ASP A 602 16.47 15.41 4.96
N MET A 603 15.25 15.87 5.27
CA MET A 603 14.42 16.68 4.38
C MET A 603 14.70 18.19 4.49
N VAL A 604 14.67 18.73 5.71
CA VAL A 604 14.96 20.15 6.02
C VAL A 604 15.59 20.19 7.43
N PRO A 605 16.54 21.09 7.74
CA PRO A 605 17.01 21.24 9.11
C PRO A 605 15.86 21.71 10.05
N PHE A 606 15.42 20.86 10.99
CA PHE A 606 14.39 21.20 11.99
C PHE A 606 14.93 21.27 13.43
N GLN A 607 14.21 22.01 14.29
CA GLN A 607 14.47 22.22 15.74
C GLN A 607 13.26 21.75 16.59
N PRO A 608 13.35 20.81 17.58
CA PRO A 608 12.32 19.91 18.24
C PRO A 608 11.00 20.42 18.89
N VAL A 609 9.91 19.61 18.83
CA VAL A 609 8.48 20.00 19.08
C VAL A 609 8.23 20.42 20.52
N SER A 610 8.86 19.74 21.47
CA SER A 610 8.69 19.99 22.91
C SER A 610 9.08 21.41 23.31
N ILE A 611 9.87 22.06 22.46
CA ILE A 611 10.34 23.44 22.61
C ILE A 611 9.27 24.44 22.12
N ARG A 612 8.43 24.07 21.13
CA ARG A 612 7.41 24.95 20.56
C ARG A 612 6.15 25.06 21.43
N VAL A 613 5.84 24.02 22.20
CA VAL A 613 4.64 23.93 23.04
C VAL A 613 4.87 24.57 24.42
N SER A 614 6.13 24.74 24.86
CA SER A 614 6.44 25.48 26.08
C SER A 614 6.20 26.97 25.86
N SER A 615 5.36 27.57 26.70
CA SER A 615 5.15 29.03 26.77
C SER A 615 6.45 29.81 27.07
N ASP A 616 7.44 29.14 27.66
CA ASP A 616 8.77 29.66 27.90
C ASP A 616 9.84 28.58 27.62
N PRO A 617 10.45 28.58 26.43
CA PRO A 617 11.44 27.56 26.04
C PRO A 617 12.75 27.65 26.83
N VAL A 618 13.11 28.82 27.39
CA VAL A 618 14.34 28.98 28.18
C VAL A 618 14.23 28.28 29.53
N SER A 619 13.01 28.18 30.10
CA SER A 619 12.73 27.41 31.33
C SER A 619 12.98 25.91 31.20
N LEU A 620 13.04 25.37 29.98
CA LEU A 620 13.37 23.95 29.77
C LEU A 620 14.78 23.61 30.24
N ILE A 621 15.69 24.60 30.26
CA ILE A 621 17.06 24.43 30.73
C ILE A 621 17.10 24.16 32.24
N ASP A 622 16.17 24.73 33.02
CA ASP A 622 16.04 24.44 34.45
C ASP A 622 15.76 22.95 34.69
N LYS A 623 14.86 22.36 33.89
CA LYS A 623 14.59 20.92 33.93
C LYS A 623 15.79 20.07 33.52
N VAL A 624 16.60 20.55 32.56
CA VAL A 624 17.84 19.86 32.16
C VAL A 624 18.83 19.88 33.33
N LEU A 625 18.96 21.01 34.01
CA LEU A 625 19.82 21.19 35.17
C LEU A 625 19.36 20.36 36.38
N GLU A 626 18.06 20.20 36.60
CA GLU A 626 17.51 19.35 37.67
C GLU A 626 17.69 17.85 37.40
N GLN A 627 17.56 17.41 36.15
CA GLN A 627 17.62 15.99 35.79
C GLN A 627 19.05 15.47 35.57
N ASN A 628 20.00 16.34 35.28
CA ASN A 628 21.38 15.96 34.96
C ASN A 628 22.34 16.60 35.96
N GLU A 629 22.81 15.81 36.92
CA GLU A 629 23.82 16.24 37.89
C GLU A 629 25.05 16.83 37.18
N ARG A 630 25.60 17.91 37.73
CA ARG A 630 26.79 18.63 37.23
C ARG A 630 26.69 19.26 35.83
N SER A 631 25.51 19.28 35.23
CA SER A 631 25.33 19.89 33.89
C SER A 631 25.60 21.40 33.87
N TYR A 632 25.50 22.10 35.01
CA TYR A 632 25.88 23.52 35.18
C TYR A 632 27.35 23.81 34.86
N THR A 633 28.23 22.81 34.83
CA THR A 633 29.64 22.97 34.43
C THR A 633 29.81 23.29 32.95
N LYS A 634 28.79 23.01 32.13
CA LYS A 634 28.77 23.29 30.68
C LYS A 634 27.96 24.54 30.36
N LEU A 635 28.28 25.65 31.03
CA LEU A 635 27.52 26.88 30.93
C LEU A 635 27.45 27.43 29.50
N ASP A 636 28.57 27.43 28.77
CA ASP A 636 28.60 27.95 27.39
C ASP A 636 27.67 27.15 26.46
N ASP A 637 27.64 25.82 26.57
CA ASP A 637 26.72 24.97 25.79
C ASP A 637 25.25 25.29 26.13
N LEU A 638 24.93 25.51 27.41
CA LEU A 638 23.57 25.85 27.86
C LEU A 638 23.14 27.24 27.39
N ILE A 639 24.06 28.21 27.39
CA ILE A 639 23.83 29.55 26.85
C ILE A 639 23.58 29.45 25.34
N ASP A 640 24.41 28.72 24.61
CA ASP A 640 24.25 28.53 23.17
C ASP A 640 22.90 27.87 22.84
N ILE A 641 22.47 26.88 23.61
CA ILE A 641 21.12 26.30 23.49
C ILE A 641 20.07 27.40 23.69
N ALA A 642 20.10 28.15 24.78
CA ALA A 642 19.12 29.19 25.07
C ALA A 642 19.06 30.30 24.01
N VAL A 643 20.21 30.73 23.52
CA VAL A 643 20.30 31.74 22.46
C VAL A 643 19.69 31.20 21.16
N ASN A 644 20.00 29.95 20.80
CA ASN A 644 19.38 29.32 19.64
C ASN A 644 17.86 29.15 19.78
N LEU A 645 17.35 28.91 21.00
CA LEU A 645 15.90 28.87 21.28
C LEU A 645 15.22 30.23 21.08
N VAL A 646 15.91 31.32 21.41
CA VAL A 646 15.41 32.70 21.22
C VAL A 646 15.47 33.13 19.75
N LEU A 647 16.54 32.76 19.04
CA LEU A 647 16.70 33.04 17.60
C LEU A 647 15.68 32.28 16.73
N ALA A 648 15.18 31.14 17.21
CA ALA A 648 14.13 30.36 16.57
C ALA A 648 12.75 31.04 16.53
N GLY A 649 12.59 32.23 17.15
CA GLY A 649 11.35 33.01 17.11
C GLY A 649 10.23 32.49 18.03
N LEU A 650 10.57 31.69 19.05
CA LEU A 650 9.60 31.15 20.01
C LEU A 650 9.18 32.21 21.04
N PRO A 651 7.88 32.31 21.40
CA PRO A 651 7.38 33.36 22.28
C PRO A 651 7.99 33.25 23.68
N GLN A 652 8.38 34.40 24.25
CA GLN A 652 8.70 34.54 25.68
C GLN A 652 7.52 35.23 26.38
N GLU A 653 7.12 34.70 27.53
CA GLU A 653 5.99 35.16 28.35
C GLU A 653 6.07 36.64 28.78
N ASN A 654 7.24 37.28 28.65
CA ASN A 654 7.43 38.70 28.94
C ASN A 654 6.85 39.65 27.86
N ALA A 655 6.33 39.14 26.74
CA ALA A 655 5.64 39.97 25.74
C ALA A 655 4.15 40.21 26.04
N ILE A 656 3.53 39.46 26.96
CA ILE A 656 2.06 39.48 27.16
C ILE A 656 1.58 40.68 27.99
N THR A 657 2.48 41.47 28.60
CA THR A 657 2.09 42.71 29.31
C THR A 657 2.25 43.99 28.49
N ALA A 658 2.65 43.90 27.21
CA ALA A 658 2.86 45.06 26.34
C ALA A 658 1.82 45.18 25.20
N GLU A 659 0.60 44.67 25.39
CA GLU A 659 -0.52 44.92 24.47
C GLU A 659 -1.15 46.31 24.69
N THR A 660 -0.38 47.39 24.58
CA THR A 660 -0.89 48.71 24.16
C THR A 660 0.26 49.65 23.83
N GLN A 661 0.76 49.59 22.60
CA GLN A 661 1.18 50.74 21.79
C GLN A 661 1.80 50.23 20.48
N GLU A 662 1.05 50.41 19.40
CA GLU A 662 1.58 50.34 18.05
C GLU A 662 2.73 51.35 17.89
N SER A 663 3.75 50.96 17.11
CA SER A 663 4.89 51.76 16.62
C SER A 663 6.11 51.97 17.54
N GLU A 664 6.91 50.92 17.77
CA GLU A 664 8.38 51.05 17.93
C GLU A 664 9.08 49.87 17.21
N SER A 665 10.24 50.15 16.60
CA SER A 665 11.16 49.29 15.82
C SER A 665 11.36 47.84 16.31
N PRO A 666 11.80 46.88 15.45
CA PRO A 666 12.02 45.49 15.85
C PRO A 666 12.87 45.42 17.13
N PRO A 667 12.42 44.70 18.18
CA PRO A 667 13.14 44.67 19.45
C PRO A 667 14.52 44.03 19.22
N ASP A 668 15.56 44.80 19.50
CA ASP A 668 16.98 44.50 19.28
C ASP A 668 17.31 43.04 19.66
N GLU A 669 17.60 42.19 18.65
CA GLU A 669 17.95 40.77 18.84
C GLU A 669 19.11 40.61 19.84
N GLY A 670 19.99 41.61 19.90
CA GLY A 670 21.10 41.68 20.86
C GLY A 670 20.66 41.76 22.33
N LYS A 671 19.52 42.41 22.63
CA LYS A 671 19.00 42.51 24.00
C LYS A 671 18.43 41.18 24.47
N ARG A 672 17.59 40.53 23.65
CA ARG A 672 17.01 39.22 23.98
C ARG A 672 18.06 38.12 24.16
N ARG A 673 19.17 38.20 23.38
CA ARG A 673 20.32 37.31 23.54
C ARG A 673 20.99 37.48 24.90
N LYS A 674 21.27 38.73 25.32
CA LYS A 674 21.89 39.03 26.62
C LYS A 674 20.98 38.65 27.79
N ASP A 675 19.67 38.87 27.65
CA ASP A 675 18.70 38.51 28.69
C ASP A 675 18.62 36.98 28.86
N ALA A 676 18.64 36.21 27.76
CA ALA A 676 18.71 34.75 27.80
C ALA A 676 20.02 34.24 28.42
N GLU A 677 21.16 34.83 28.06
CA GLU A 677 22.47 34.50 28.62
C GLU A 677 22.51 34.70 30.14
N ARG A 678 22.05 35.87 30.62
CA ARG A 678 21.98 36.17 32.06
C ARG A 678 21.06 35.19 32.78
N ARG A 679 19.89 34.91 32.20
CA ARG A 679 18.90 34.01 32.78
C ARG A 679 19.41 32.57 32.94
N VAL A 680 20.10 32.05 31.93
CA VAL A 680 20.68 30.69 31.98
C VAL A 680 21.85 30.62 32.97
N THR A 681 22.68 31.67 32.99
CA THR A 681 23.77 31.80 33.96
C THR A 681 23.22 31.74 35.38
N PHE A 682 22.10 32.41 35.64
CA PHE A 682 21.41 32.35 36.93
C PHE A 682 20.88 30.94 37.26
N MET A 683 20.22 30.25 36.33
CA MET A 683 19.77 28.86 36.55
C MET A 683 20.94 27.92 36.86
N ALA A 684 22.07 28.09 36.16
CA ALA A 684 23.28 27.31 36.40
C ALA A 684 23.90 27.58 37.79
N ILE A 685 23.85 28.83 38.26
CA ILE A 685 24.26 29.20 39.63
C ILE A 685 23.36 28.53 40.67
N GLU A 686 22.03 28.57 40.48
CA GLU A 686 21.09 27.90 41.39
C GLU A 686 21.33 26.39 41.44
N ALA A 687 21.63 25.76 40.30
CA ALA A 687 21.96 24.34 40.23
C ALA A 687 23.31 24.01 40.90
N ALA A 688 24.35 24.83 40.69
CA ALA A 688 25.64 24.65 41.34
C ALA A 688 25.55 24.75 42.87
N LEU A 689 24.77 25.71 43.37
CA LEU A 689 24.49 25.85 44.81
C LEU A 689 23.65 24.68 45.34
N ARG A 690 22.75 24.10 44.55
CA ARG A 690 21.97 22.92 44.95
C ARG A 690 22.85 21.68 45.17
N GLU A 691 23.97 21.57 44.45
CA GLU A 691 24.96 20.49 44.56
C GLU A 691 26.17 20.79 45.47
N ASP A 692 26.11 21.84 46.29
CA ASP A 692 27.21 22.29 47.18
C ASP A 692 28.50 22.75 46.44
N ASP A 693 28.46 23.04 45.13
CA ASP A 693 29.59 23.58 44.36
C ASP A 693 29.62 25.12 44.33
N PHE A 694 30.04 25.68 45.46
CA PHE A 694 30.14 27.13 45.64
C PHE A 694 31.20 27.80 44.75
N GLU A 695 32.33 27.15 44.46
CA GLU A 695 33.43 27.79 43.71
C GLU A 695 33.02 28.05 42.26
N THR A 696 32.30 27.11 41.64
CA THR A 696 31.75 27.28 40.30
C THR A 696 30.72 28.41 40.26
N ALA A 697 29.80 28.47 41.23
CA ALA A 697 28.82 29.55 41.36
C ALA A 697 29.48 30.94 41.53
N TYR A 698 30.49 31.05 42.39
CA TYR A 698 31.27 32.27 42.58
C TYR A 698 31.94 32.71 41.27
N SER A 699 32.56 31.77 40.54
CA SER A 699 33.25 32.06 39.28
C SER A 699 32.30 32.58 38.19
N TYR A 700 31.08 32.06 38.09
CA TYR A 700 30.09 32.51 37.10
C TYR A 700 29.57 33.90 37.42
N ILE A 701 29.31 34.20 38.70
CA ILE A 701 28.85 35.54 39.11
C ILE A 701 29.94 36.58 38.80
N VAL A 702 31.17 36.35 39.24
CA VAL A 702 32.26 37.32 39.09
C VAL A 702 32.64 37.53 37.63
N ASN A 703 32.68 36.48 36.80
CA ASN A 703 33.18 36.61 35.42
C ASN A 703 32.12 36.98 34.39
N ARG A 704 30.82 36.71 34.63
CA ARG A 704 29.75 36.87 33.62
C ARG A 704 28.63 37.82 34.01
N LEU A 705 28.33 37.96 35.31
CA LEU A 705 27.23 38.79 35.80
C LEU A 705 27.68 40.12 36.43
N THR A 706 28.98 40.31 36.68
CA THR A 706 29.49 41.62 37.10
C THR A 706 29.56 42.57 35.92
N PRO A 707 28.99 43.79 36.01
CA PRO A 707 29.31 44.81 35.03
C PRO A 707 30.80 45.11 35.17
N SER A 708 31.56 44.85 34.10
CA SER A 708 32.94 45.35 33.99
C SER A 708 32.91 46.84 34.35
N GLY A 709 33.86 47.30 35.17
CA GLY A 709 33.83 48.57 35.92
C GLY A 709 33.70 49.88 35.13
N THR A 710 33.22 49.86 33.89
CA THR A 710 32.91 51.01 33.04
C THR A 710 31.46 51.51 33.14
N ASP A 711 30.53 50.77 33.75
CA ASP A 711 29.10 51.15 33.81
C ASP A 711 28.53 51.36 35.23
N ILE A 712 29.38 51.55 36.25
CA ILE A 712 28.92 51.95 37.59
C ILE A 712 28.68 53.47 37.59
N THR A 713 27.53 53.93 37.09
CA THR A 713 27.09 55.30 37.36
C THR A 713 26.47 55.34 38.76
N ALA A 714 27.16 55.96 39.71
CA ALA A 714 26.59 56.29 41.01
C ALA A 714 25.31 57.14 40.82
N PRO A 715 24.25 56.93 41.63
CA PRO A 715 23.07 57.77 41.58
C PRO A 715 23.47 59.19 41.99
N LYS A 716 23.49 60.13 41.04
CA LYS A 716 23.68 61.54 41.36
C LYS A 716 22.34 62.08 41.84
N ASP A 717 22.24 62.30 43.15
CA ASP A 717 21.28 63.22 43.76
C ASP A 717 21.47 64.62 43.15
N ASP A 718 20.61 65.00 42.20
CA ASP A 718 20.49 66.40 41.78
C ASP A 718 19.00 66.75 41.56
N VAL A 719 18.31 67.05 42.66
CA VAL A 719 17.08 67.86 42.64
C VAL A 719 17.16 68.92 43.75
N TYR A 720 17.62 70.12 43.42
CA TYR A 720 17.16 71.39 44.03
C TYR A 720 17.29 72.59 43.05
N VAL A 721 16.33 72.66 42.13
CA VAL A 721 15.43 73.79 41.81
C VAL A 721 15.89 75.26 42.02
N LYS A 722 15.79 76.06 40.93
CA LYS A 722 15.16 77.41 40.88
C LYS A 722 14.08 77.38 39.76
N GLN A 723 12.82 77.03 40.02
CA GLN A 723 11.64 77.86 40.32
C GLN A 723 11.28 79.00 39.33
N HIS A 724 10.08 78.84 38.73
CA HIS A 724 8.99 79.78 38.36
C HIS A 724 8.53 79.52 36.90
N ALA A 725 7.25 79.30 36.55
CA ALA A 725 5.99 79.30 37.30
C ALA A 725 4.87 78.51 36.57
N ARG A 726 4.10 77.77 37.36
CA ARG A 726 2.65 77.48 37.32
C ARG A 726 2.02 76.81 36.07
N GLY A 727 1.61 75.55 36.27
CA GLY A 727 0.23 75.11 36.02
C GLY A 727 0.07 73.95 35.03
N SER A 728 -0.13 72.73 35.57
CA SER A 728 -1.02 71.63 35.11
C SER A 728 -1.27 71.47 33.60
N SER A 729 -1.03 70.35 32.91
CA SER A 729 -0.86 68.95 33.31
C SER A 729 -0.60 68.13 32.04
N GLN A 730 0.55 67.45 31.94
CA GLN A 730 0.73 66.26 31.10
C GLN A 730 1.97 65.52 31.60
N ALA A 731 1.74 64.41 32.32
CA ALA A 731 2.76 63.56 32.89
C ALA A 731 3.55 62.86 31.77
N SER A 732 4.87 63.07 31.75
CA SER A 732 5.79 62.34 30.86
C SER A 732 6.32 61.11 31.58
N THR A 733 5.88 59.95 31.11
CA THR A 733 6.29 58.57 31.46
C THR A 733 7.69 58.19 30.93
N ARG A 734 8.65 59.12 30.88
CA ARG A 734 9.95 58.87 30.23
C ARG A 734 11.12 58.56 31.17
N SER A 735 10.95 58.69 32.48
CA SER A 735 12.04 58.49 33.46
C SER A 735 11.96 57.19 34.27
N GLN A 736 11.02 56.28 33.98
CA GLN A 736 10.91 54.96 34.65
C GLN A 736 11.52 53.80 33.85
N ARG A 737 12.00 54.02 32.62
CA ARG A 737 12.37 52.93 31.69
C ARG A 737 13.77 52.32 31.91
N HIS A 738 14.65 52.91 32.74
CA HIS A 738 16.05 52.43 32.89
C HIS A 738 16.38 51.75 34.22
N GLU A 739 15.48 51.71 35.20
CA GLU A 739 15.78 51.16 36.54
C GLU A 739 15.47 49.66 36.69
N HIS A 740 14.94 48.98 35.67
CA HIS A 740 14.42 47.61 35.79
C HIS A 740 15.05 46.60 34.81
N GLU A 741 16.30 46.82 34.37
CA GLU A 741 16.92 45.97 33.33
C GLU A 741 17.77 44.80 33.85
N ASP A 742 18.19 44.74 35.11
CA ASP A 742 19.02 43.63 35.60
C ASP A 742 18.61 43.09 36.98
N ASP A 743 17.44 42.47 37.04
CA ASP A 743 16.95 41.77 38.22
C ASP A 743 17.70 40.47 38.53
N ILE A 744 18.48 39.96 37.58
CA ILE A 744 19.06 38.62 37.65
C ILE A 744 20.41 38.66 38.37
N SER A 745 21.28 39.62 38.04
CA SER A 745 22.64 39.70 38.57
C SER A 745 22.69 39.93 40.09
N TRP A 746 21.85 40.82 40.63
CA TRP A 746 21.82 41.06 42.08
C TRP A 746 21.25 39.88 42.87
N ARG A 747 20.23 39.20 42.31
CA ARG A 747 19.64 37.99 42.91
C ARG A 747 20.65 36.86 42.94
N ALA A 748 21.41 36.66 41.86
CA ALA A 748 22.46 35.65 41.80
C ALA A 748 23.50 35.84 42.91
N ALA A 749 24.00 37.06 43.05
CA ALA A 749 24.98 37.44 44.05
C ALA A 749 24.45 37.28 45.49
N PHE A 750 23.20 37.67 45.73
CA PHE A 750 22.54 37.50 47.02
C PHE A 750 22.32 36.02 47.37
N LEU A 751 21.85 35.20 46.43
CA LEU A 751 21.60 33.77 46.62
C LEU A 751 22.89 32.99 46.95
N ALA A 752 23.98 33.28 46.26
CA ALA A 752 25.28 32.68 46.54
C ALA A 752 25.89 33.22 47.85
N GLY A 753 25.78 34.52 48.13
CA GLY A 753 26.31 35.12 49.37
C GLY A 753 25.65 34.59 50.65
N ARG A 754 24.33 34.33 50.61
CA ARG A 754 23.58 33.76 51.74
C ARG A 754 23.76 32.25 51.91
N TYR A 755 24.35 31.58 50.93
CA TYR A 755 24.42 30.12 50.88
C TYR A 755 25.26 29.54 52.02
N ARG A 756 24.70 28.55 52.72
CA ARG A 756 25.38 27.72 53.71
C ARG A 756 25.32 26.29 53.21
N GLY A 757 26.48 25.64 53.03
CA GLY A 757 26.53 24.26 52.56
C GLY A 757 25.69 23.34 53.46
N GLY A 758 25.26 22.20 52.90
CA GLY A 758 24.45 21.22 53.62
C GLY A 758 25.12 20.69 54.89
N SER A 759 24.37 20.01 55.76
CA SER A 759 24.89 19.45 57.04
C SER A 759 26.06 18.48 56.90
N ASN A 760 26.34 18.02 55.67
CA ASN A 760 27.44 17.11 55.32
C ASN A 760 28.63 17.84 54.66
N ALA A 761 28.57 19.16 54.48
CA ALA A 761 29.63 19.95 53.86
C ALA A 761 30.80 20.18 54.83
N SER A 762 32.02 20.24 54.28
CA SER A 762 33.23 20.62 55.02
C SER A 762 33.04 21.97 55.72
N PRO A 763 33.57 22.16 56.96
CA PRO A 763 33.46 23.42 57.67
C PRO A 763 33.93 24.59 56.79
N PRO A 764 33.24 25.75 56.85
CA PRO A 764 33.54 26.86 55.96
C PRO A 764 34.99 27.30 56.15
N THR A 765 35.75 27.35 55.07
CA THR A 765 37.11 27.92 55.09
C THR A 765 37.02 29.45 55.14
N LEU A 766 38.04 30.11 55.70
CA LEU A 766 38.12 31.57 55.74
C LEU A 766 37.96 32.20 54.34
N ARG A 767 38.61 31.60 53.32
CA ARG A 767 38.45 31.98 51.91
C ARG A 767 37.00 31.93 51.42
N ARG A 768 36.22 30.91 51.82
CA ARG A 768 34.81 30.77 51.41
C ARG A 768 33.94 31.86 52.05
N LEU A 769 34.25 32.26 53.29
CA LEU A 769 33.56 33.38 53.95
C LEU A 769 33.91 34.73 53.30
N GLU A 770 35.17 34.94 52.92
CA GLU A 770 35.60 36.12 52.15
C GLU A 770 34.89 36.19 50.79
N GLN A 771 34.84 35.08 50.04
CA GLN A 771 34.10 35.03 48.77
C GLN A 771 32.60 35.32 48.95
N ARG A 772 31.98 34.87 50.05
CA ARG A 772 30.57 35.18 50.37
C ARG A 772 30.36 36.65 50.71
N THR A 773 31.26 37.28 51.48
CA THR A 773 31.16 38.71 51.78
C THR A 773 31.37 39.56 50.53
N GLU A 774 32.28 39.16 49.64
CA GLU A 774 32.46 39.79 48.32
C GLU A 774 31.18 39.72 47.48
N LEU A 775 30.52 38.55 47.40
CA LEU A 775 29.26 38.42 46.66
C LEU A 775 28.11 39.22 47.28
N LEU A 776 28.03 39.30 48.61
CA LEU A 776 27.05 40.18 49.28
C LEU A 776 27.36 41.66 49.03
N SER A 777 28.62 42.03 48.81
CA SER A 777 29.02 43.41 48.46
C SER A 777 28.57 43.78 47.07
N LEU A 778 28.72 42.83 46.15
CA LEU A 778 28.22 42.96 44.80
C LEU A 778 26.68 43.05 44.79
N ALA A 779 26.00 42.23 45.61
CA ALA A 779 24.55 42.29 45.75
C ALA A 779 24.07 43.66 46.27
N LEU A 780 24.76 44.26 47.24
CA LEU A 780 24.43 45.61 47.75
C LEU A 780 24.60 46.70 46.69
N LEU A 781 25.57 46.56 45.79
CA LEU A 781 25.81 47.52 44.71
C LEU A 781 24.76 47.45 43.60
N LEU A 782 24.23 46.25 43.34
CA LEU A 782 23.32 45.99 42.21
C LEU A 782 21.84 45.96 42.61
N ALA A 783 21.50 45.76 43.89
CA ALA A 783 20.13 45.54 44.32
C ALA A 783 19.29 46.82 44.44
N PRO A 784 17.97 46.75 44.16
CA PRO A 784 17.06 47.85 44.43
C PRO A 784 16.91 48.10 45.93
N THR A 785 16.51 49.33 46.29
CA THR A 785 16.36 49.78 47.69
C THR A 785 15.43 48.90 48.52
N THR A 786 14.52 48.15 47.89
CA THR A 786 13.59 47.22 48.52
C THR A 786 14.24 45.95 49.07
N ALA A 787 15.36 45.49 48.50
CA ALA A 787 16.04 44.24 48.88
C ALA A 787 17.23 44.45 49.84
N LEU A 788 17.64 45.70 50.08
CA LEU A 788 18.84 46.03 50.87
C LEU A 788 18.78 45.52 52.31
N THR A 789 17.60 45.52 52.94
CA THR A 789 17.43 45.07 54.33
C THR A 789 17.75 43.58 54.50
N GLU A 790 17.34 42.75 53.54
CA GLU A 790 17.62 41.32 53.54
C GLU A 790 19.10 41.03 53.24
N ILE A 791 19.70 41.78 52.30
CA ILE A 791 21.11 41.64 51.95
C ILE A 791 22.00 42.04 53.14
N LEU A 792 21.70 43.15 53.82
CA LEU A 792 22.44 43.59 55.01
C LEU A 792 22.30 42.61 56.19
N ALA A 793 21.14 41.96 56.33
CA ALA A 793 20.96 40.91 57.33
C ALA A 793 21.82 39.67 57.02
N ALA A 794 21.92 39.27 55.75
CA ALA A 794 22.81 38.19 55.32
C ALA A 794 24.30 38.57 55.48
N TRP A 795 24.66 39.83 55.17
CA TRP A 795 26.00 40.37 55.38
C TRP A 795 26.43 40.26 56.83
N ARG A 796 25.61 40.80 57.75
CA ARG A 796 25.90 40.79 59.17
C ARG A 796 26.13 39.38 59.71
N ARG A 797 25.33 38.40 59.27
CA ARG A 797 25.51 37.00 59.65
C ARG A 797 26.81 36.41 59.09
N CYS A 798 27.19 36.76 57.86
CA CYS A 798 28.46 36.32 57.28
C CYS A 798 29.66 36.94 58.01
N GLU A 799 29.54 38.19 58.46
CA GLU A 799 30.54 38.87 59.28
C GLU A 799 30.66 38.24 60.68
N GLU A 800 29.53 37.90 61.32
CA GLU A 800 29.49 37.16 62.58
C GLU A 800 30.14 35.77 62.43
N GLU A 801 29.88 35.05 61.33
CA GLU A 801 30.55 33.78 61.01
C GLU A 801 32.07 33.97 60.83
N THR A 802 32.49 35.00 60.09
CA THR A 802 33.92 35.28 59.82
C THR A 802 34.68 35.64 61.09
N THR A 803 34.11 36.53 61.90
CA THR A 803 34.68 36.93 63.20
C THR A 803 34.73 35.75 64.16
N SER A 804 33.69 34.91 64.21
CA SER A 804 33.69 33.70 65.04
C SER A 804 34.76 32.69 64.62
N LEU A 805 35.00 32.51 63.32
CA LEU A 805 36.01 31.59 62.80
C LEU A 805 37.42 32.13 62.99
N GLN A 806 37.63 33.43 62.79
CA GLN A 806 38.91 34.09 63.12
C GLN A 806 39.22 34.00 64.61
N LEU A 807 38.22 34.25 65.47
CA LEU A 807 38.36 34.13 66.92
C LEU A 807 38.60 32.67 67.33
N SER A 808 37.94 31.71 66.70
CA SER A 808 38.21 30.28 66.93
C SER A 808 39.60 29.86 66.44
N GLN A 809 40.11 30.40 65.33
CA GLN A 809 41.48 30.17 64.87
C GLN A 809 42.50 30.79 65.83
N GLN A 810 42.25 32.03 66.27
CA GLN A 810 43.09 32.71 67.26
C GLN A 810 43.07 31.98 68.60
N GLN A 811 41.91 31.49 69.05
CA GLN A 811 41.82 30.65 70.24
C GLN A 811 42.51 29.32 70.06
N ALA A 812 42.44 28.68 68.89
CA ALA A 812 43.18 27.45 68.62
C ALA A 812 44.70 27.69 68.56
N GLU A 813 45.14 28.87 68.10
CA GLU A 813 46.53 29.32 68.10
C GLU A 813 47.01 29.63 69.52
N GLU A 814 46.22 30.38 70.31
CA GLU A 814 46.45 30.62 71.74
C GLU A 814 46.41 29.32 72.54
N GLU A 815 45.49 28.39 72.27
CA GLU A 815 45.45 27.06 72.90
C GLU A 815 46.64 26.20 72.47
N PHE A 816 47.13 26.34 71.24
CA PHE A 816 48.34 25.65 70.78
C PHE A 816 49.59 26.22 71.46
N ASP A 817 49.67 27.54 71.59
CA ASP A 817 50.72 28.25 72.31
C ASP A 817 50.66 27.96 73.81
N ASP A 818 49.48 27.95 74.43
CA ASP A 818 49.25 27.52 75.82
C ASP A 818 49.60 26.05 76.01
N ARG A 819 49.33 25.19 75.02
CA ARG A 819 49.71 23.76 75.05
C ARG A 819 51.21 23.57 74.81
N ALA A 820 51.86 24.49 74.12
CA ALA A 820 53.33 24.57 74.04
C ALA A 820 53.93 25.09 75.36
N ASP A 821 53.32 26.08 76.01
CA ASP A 821 53.76 26.66 77.27
C ASP A 821 53.49 25.74 78.47
N GLN A 822 52.38 24.98 78.48
CA GLN A 822 52.13 23.91 79.46
C GLN A 822 53.14 22.75 79.33
N ARG A 823 53.71 22.54 78.14
CA ARG A 823 54.87 21.65 77.95
C ARG A 823 56.18 22.28 78.47
N HIS A 824 56.28 23.60 78.57
CA HIS A 824 57.44 24.30 79.15
C HIS A 824 57.45 24.36 80.69
N PHE A 825 56.29 24.28 81.37
CA PHE A 825 56.21 24.31 82.84
C PHE A 825 56.10 22.92 83.53
N SER A 826 55.98 21.83 82.77
CA SER A 826 56.11 20.46 83.27
C SER A 826 57.49 19.91 82.89
N SER A 827 58.42 19.89 83.85
CA SER A 827 59.85 19.58 83.63
C SER A 827 60.15 18.10 83.28
N SER A 828 59.65 17.59 82.16
CA SER A 828 59.97 16.24 81.67
C SER A 828 59.71 16.00 80.17
N ALA A 829 60.01 16.96 79.26
CA ALA A 829 60.27 16.62 77.86
C ALA A 829 61.13 17.67 77.16
N LEU A 830 62.41 17.36 76.93
CA LEU A 830 63.31 18.15 76.08
C LEU A 830 62.86 18.08 74.61
N PRO A 831 62.94 19.19 73.85
CA PRO A 831 62.81 19.18 72.40
C PRO A 831 63.95 18.32 71.79
N GLY A 832 63.61 17.18 71.18
CA GLY A 832 64.56 16.38 70.38
C GLY A 832 64.87 14.95 70.85
N ASN A 833 64.10 14.33 71.75
CA ASN A 833 64.27 12.90 72.07
C ASN A 833 63.28 12.01 71.28
N PHE A 834 63.78 11.25 70.31
CA PHE A 834 63.06 10.15 69.67
C PHE A 834 63.42 8.84 70.40
N THR A 835 62.49 8.29 71.20
CA THR A 835 62.53 6.88 71.61
C THR A 835 61.19 6.20 71.37
N VAL A 836 61.23 5.25 70.43
CA VAL A 836 60.40 4.07 70.17
C VAL A 836 59.31 3.73 71.22
N GLY A 837 58.04 3.77 70.79
CA GLY A 837 56.86 3.23 71.48
C GLY A 837 55.58 3.75 70.84
N GLY A 838 54.79 2.88 70.19
CA GLY A 838 53.77 3.21 69.20
C GLY A 838 52.62 4.12 69.66
N GLU A 839 52.32 5.12 68.82
CA GLU A 839 51.00 5.65 68.39
C GLU A 839 51.27 7.00 67.68
N GLN A 840 51.12 7.03 66.35
CA GLN A 840 51.10 8.28 65.57
C GLN A 840 49.64 8.70 65.37
N PRO A 841 49.28 9.96 65.66
CA PRO A 841 48.28 10.69 64.90
C PRO A 841 48.94 11.71 63.96
N GLU A 842 48.28 11.92 62.82
CA GLU A 842 48.74 12.53 61.57
C GLU A 842 49.24 13.98 61.67
N MET A 843 50.34 14.27 60.97
CA MET A 843 50.80 15.64 60.70
C MET A 843 49.98 16.24 59.55
N ILE A 844 49.33 17.39 59.81
CA ILE A 844 48.79 18.26 58.76
C ILE A 844 49.95 19.03 58.13
N LEU A 845 50.30 18.58 56.94
CA LEU A 845 51.18 19.23 55.97
C LEU A 845 50.46 20.44 55.37
N ASN A 846 50.92 21.66 55.63
CA ASN A 846 50.93 22.82 54.71
C ASN A 846 51.17 24.15 55.44
N GLN A 847 52.43 24.56 55.64
CA GLN A 847 52.76 25.99 55.64
C GLN A 847 54.03 26.25 54.84
N LYS A 848 53.90 27.13 53.84
CA LYS A 848 54.94 27.54 52.89
C LYS A 848 55.87 28.57 53.54
N ARG A 849 57.14 28.19 53.60
CA ARG A 849 58.33 29.00 53.88
C ARG A 849 58.31 30.33 53.12
N ARG A 850 58.41 31.46 53.84
CA ARG A 850 58.82 32.76 53.26
C ARG A 850 60.26 33.06 53.64
N GLU A 851 61.00 33.43 52.61
CA GLU A 851 62.42 33.76 52.62
C GLU A 851 62.55 35.28 52.82
N MET A 852 63.42 35.73 53.73
CA MET A 852 64.01 37.07 53.60
C MET A 852 65.37 37.18 54.31
N GLY A 853 66.41 37.34 53.49
CA GLY A 853 67.29 38.51 53.50
C GLY A 853 68.18 38.77 54.73
N ARG A 854 69.43 38.34 54.61
CA ARG A 854 70.55 38.59 55.52
C ARG A 854 71.39 39.77 55.04
N PHE A 855 71.44 40.88 55.78
CA PHE A 855 72.54 41.89 55.85
C PHE A 855 72.25 42.74 57.11
N GLY A 856 73.15 43.07 58.04
CA GLY A 856 74.60 42.95 58.06
C GLY A 856 75.24 44.24 58.59
N GLY A 857 75.18 44.46 59.91
CA GLY A 857 76.26 45.09 60.70
C GLY A 857 76.28 46.62 60.90
N GLY A 858 76.34 47.06 62.16
CA GLY A 858 77.24 48.19 62.51
C GLY A 858 76.88 49.21 63.60
N GLY A 859 76.53 48.81 64.85
CA GLY A 859 76.76 49.52 66.13
C GLY A 859 76.15 50.93 66.36
N LYS A 860 75.52 51.27 67.49
CA LYS A 860 76.00 51.09 68.88
C LYS A 860 74.86 51.40 69.89
N ARG A 861 74.61 50.44 70.81
CA ARG A 861 74.14 50.51 72.23
C ARG A 861 72.91 51.33 72.63
N GLU A 862 71.84 50.65 73.05
CA GLU A 862 71.38 50.39 74.47
C GLU A 862 70.30 51.43 74.86
N THR A 863 69.07 51.12 75.28
CA THR A 863 68.47 49.95 75.96
C THR A 863 66.94 49.88 75.73
N ASP A 864 66.42 48.66 75.84
CA ASP A 864 65.05 48.21 76.15
C ASP A 864 63.90 48.45 75.16
N GLU A 865 63.64 47.37 74.42
CA GLU A 865 62.42 47.06 73.67
C GLU A 865 61.33 46.48 74.59
N VAL A 866 60.11 46.98 74.45
CA VAL A 866 58.87 46.20 74.64
C VAL A 866 58.11 46.31 73.31
N PRO A 867 57.65 45.20 72.70
CA PRO A 867 57.01 45.24 71.39
C PRO A 867 55.64 45.95 71.46
N MET A 868 55.48 46.97 70.61
CA MET A 868 54.27 47.79 70.49
C MET A 868 53.11 47.03 69.84
N SER A 869 51.90 47.30 70.35
CA SER A 869 50.61 46.75 69.90
C SER A 869 50.18 47.29 68.52
N MET A 870 49.58 46.42 67.70
CA MET A 870 49.06 46.72 66.35
C MET A 870 48.03 47.88 66.31
N PHE A 871 47.44 48.24 67.45
CA PHE A 871 46.49 49.36 67.57
C PHE A 871 47.15 50.76 67.56
N ASP A 872 48.47 50.87 67.81
CA ASP A 872 49.19 52.15 67.72
C ASP A 872 49.70 52.45 66.28
N LEU A 873 49.78 51.44 65.42
CA LEU A 873 50.11 51.60 64.00
C LEU A 873 48.93 52.12 63.16
N THR A 874 47.68 51.84 63.57
CA THR A 874 46.47 52.34 62.91
C THR A 874 46.11 53.77 63.31
N ARG A 875 46.50 54.24 64.51
CA ARG A 875 46.32 55.65 64.94
C ARG A 875 47.28 56.64 64.28
N SER A 876 48.47 56.20 63.84
CA SER A 876 49.42 57.09 63.15
C SER A 876 49.11 57.22 61.64
N ALA A 877 48.57 56.18 61.01
CA ALA A 877 48.17 56.22 59.59
C ALA A 877 46.89 57.06 59.33
N ALA A 878 45.96 57.11 60.29
CA ALA A 878 44.73 57.91 60.18
C ALA A 878 44.94 59.44 60.30
N ARG A 879 46.15 59.91 60.67
CA ARG A 879 46.47 61.35 60.79
C ARG A 879 47.18 61.96 59.57
N ALA A 880 47.49 61.17 58.53
CA ALA A 880 48.22 61.65 57.35
C ALA A 880 47.33 61.96 56.12
N PHE A 881 46.02 61.71 56.16
CA PHE A 881 45.11 61.92 55.01
C PHE A 881 44.13 63.10 55.13
N SER A 882 44.22 63.92 56.19
CA SER A 882 43.37 65.11 56.35
C SER A 882 44.19 66.40 56.26
N LYS A 883 44.59 66.77 55.03
CA LYS A 883 44.81 68.17 54.57
C LYS A 883 45.50 68.17 53.20
N ASN A 884 44.72 68.25 52.13
CA ASN A 884 44.81 69.31 51.12
C ASN A 884 43.85 69.01 49.97
N ALA A 885 42.75 69.75 49.96
CA ALA A 885 41.78 69.82 48.88
C ALA A 885 42.30 70.73 47.74
N PHE A 886 41.98 70.31 46.51
CA PHE A 886 41.84 71.01 45.21
C PHE A 886 42.35 72.47 45.05
N PRO A 887 42.85 72.81 43.85
CA PRO A 887 41.92 73.41 42.88
C PRO A 887 42.08 72.96 41.42
N LEU A 888 40.97 73.07 40.69
CA LEU A 888 40.81 73.01 39.23
C LEU A 888 41.22 74.33 38.56
N GLN A 889 41.28 74.28 37.21
CA GLN A 889 41.34 75.39 36.24
C GLN A 889 42.79 75.83 35.91
N GLY A 890 43.23 76.01 34.66
CA GLY A 890 42.57 76.05 33.36
C GLY A 890 43.45 76.91 32.44
N ASN A 891 43.95 76.31 31.36
CA ASN A 891 44.38 76.89 30.08
C ASN A 891 45.38 78.07 29.97
N SER A 892 46.24 77.91 28.94
CA SER A 892 46.81 78.91 28.02
C SER A 892 48.23 79.48 28.26
N ASN A 893 49.10 79.01 27.37
CA ASN A 893 50.02 79.73 26.49
C ASN A 893 51.28 80.46 26.98
N SER A 894 52.38 80.07 26.29
CA SER A 894 53.49 80.88 25.77
C SER A 894 54.44 81.51 26.80
N GLY A 895 55.76 81.51 26.65
CA GLY A 895 56.70 81.10 25.61
C GLY A 895 58.09 81.53 26.13
N THR A 896 59.17 80.78 25.91
CA THR A 896 60.31 81.06 25.00
C THR A 896 61.56 80.61 25.78
N ALA A 897 62.41 79.67 25.37
CA ALA A 897 63.24 79.49 24.17
C ALA A 897 64.69 80.00 24.33
N GLY A 898 65.63 79.08 24.11
CA GLY A 898 67.04 79.30 23.71
C GLY A 898 68.06 79.20 24.85
N GLY A 899 69.17 78.46 24.79
CA GLY A 899 69.89 77.63 23.80
C GLY A 899 71.20 77.20 24.51
N GLN A 900 71.85 76.07 24.26
CA GLN A 900 72.74 75.76 23.12
C GLN A 900 73.35 74.37 23.37
N THR A 901 73.59 73.63 22.29
CA THR A 901 74.40 72.38 22.21
C THR A 901 75.90 72.72 22.05
N PRO A 902 76.85 71.76 22.07
CA PRO A 902 77.13 70.96 20.86
C PRO A 902 77.63 69.50 21.07
N GLN A 903 77.41 68.66 20.05
CA GLN A 903 78.34 67.66 19.43
C GLN A 903 78.91 66.50 20.30
N ALA A 904 79.11 65.27 19.82
CA ALA A 904 79.01 64.63 18.50
C ALA A 904 79.09 63.08 18.64
N ALA A 905 78.44 62.37 17.68
CA ALA A 905 78.93 61.23 16.85
C ALA A 905 79.50 59.95 17.52
N ARG A 906 79.30 58.70 17.04
CA ARG A 906 79.01 58.11 15.70
C ARG A 906 78.61 56.61 15.92
N ASN A 907 77.52 56.09 15.33
CA ASN A 907 77.43 55.24 14.11
C ASN A 907 77.87 53.76 14.28
N LEU A 908 77.36 52.70 13.62
CA LEU A 908 76.19 52.35 12.75
C LEU A 908 76.47 50.91 12.22
N ARG A 909 75.42 50.10 11.92
CA ARG A 909 75.26 49.07 10.83
C ARG A 909 74.20 48.03 11.26
N SER A 910 73.00 47.91 10.66
CA SER A 910 72.56 47.40 9.33
C SER A 910 72.87 45.89 9.14
N GLN A 911 72.03 45.00 8.61
CA GLN A 911 71.14 45.08 7.43
C GLN A 911 70.25 43.80 7.28
N GLU A 912 69.35 43.85 6.29
CA GLU A 912 68.20 43.03 5.85
C GLU A 912 68.43 41.60 5.25
N ASP A 913 67.31 41.01 4.77
CA ASP A 913 67.06 39.90 3.80
C ASP A 913 67.12 38.45 4.32
N GLY A 914 66.38 37.45 3.83
CA GLY A 914 65.43 37.29 2.71
C GLY A 914 65.31 35.80 2.32
N MET A 915 64.16 35.39 1.75
CA MET A 915 63.90 34.29 0.77
C MET A 915 64.13 32.77 1.03
N GLU A 916 63.05 32.01 0.72
CA GLU A 916 62.88 30.74 -0.06
C GLU A 916 63.62 29.39 0.20
N GLY A 917 62.81 28.31 0.07
CA GLY A 917 63.15 26.93 -0.39
C GLY A 917 63.62 25.95 0.69
N GLY A 918 63.24 24.67 0.77
CA GLY A 918 62.45 23.71 -0.03
C GLY A 918 62.81 22.28 0.45
N LEU A 919 61.87 21.31 0.32
CA LEU A 919 62.03 19.83 0.12
C LEU A 919 63.02 19.04 1.03
N GLU A 920 62.90 17.77 1.43
CA GLU A 920 61.95 16.65 1.39
C GLU A 920 62.59 15.53 2.27
N LEU A 921 61.74 14.65 2.84
CA LEU A 921 61.93 13.20 3.03
C LEU A 921 63.01 12.57 3.97
N SER A 922 62.48 11.78 4.91
CA SER A 922 62.80 10.36 5.21
C SER A 922 63.98 9.97 6.14
N GLY A 923 63.69 9.01 7.04
CA GLY A 923 64.62 7.92 7.35
C GLY A 923 65.05 7.70 8.80
N GLU A 924 64.16 7.06 9.56
CA GLU A 924 64.32 6.01 10.58
C GLU A 924 65.67 5.64 11.27
N ASP A 925 65.48 5.22 12.53
CA ASP A 925 66.20 4.23 13.35
C ASP A 925 67.36 4.63 14.27
N GLY A 926 67.21 4.25 15.56
CA GLY A 926 68.34 4.05 16.47
C GLY A 926 68.07 4.28 17.96
N GLU A 927 67.16 3.51 18.57
CA GLU A 927 67.03 3.37 20.03
C GLU A 927 68.36 2.96 20.70
N SER A 928 68.59 3.37 21.96
CA SER A 928 69.00 2.43 23.02
C SER A 928 69.08 3.09 24.43
N LEU A 929 68.42 2.42 25.40
CA LEU A 929 68.76 2.29 26.84
C LEU A 929 68.31 3.46 27.76
N GLN A 930 67.79 3.31 28.97
CA GLN A 930 67.61 2.21 29.95
C GLN A 930 66.73 2.81 31.09
N GLN A 931 65.68 2.17 31.58
CA GLN A 931 65.67 1.13 32.62
C GLN A 931 65.78 1.62 34.10
N ARG A 932 64.68 1.36 34.84
CA ARG A 932 64.53 0.94 36.27
C ARG A 932 65.04 1.80 37.45
N VAL A 933 64.04 2.24 38.21
CA VAL A 933 63.81 2.14 39.68
C VAL A 933 64.79 1.30 40.52
N ARG A 934 65.18 1.81 41.70
CA ARG A 934 65.27 1.07 42.99
C ARG A 934 64.97 1.93 44.23
N ARG A 935 64.29 1.30 45.19
CA ARG A 935 64.02 1.68 46.59
C ARG A 935 65.09 1.12 47.54
N ARG A 936 65.33 1.77 48.69
CA ARG A 936 65.68 1.20 50.03
C ARG A 936 65.89 2.38 51.00
N ASP A 937 65.47 2.38 52.26
CA ASP A 937 65.33 1.28 53.24
C ASP A 937 63.92 1.25 53.86
N MET A 938 63.21 0.13 54.09
CA MET A 938 63.44 -1.15 54.79
C MET A 938 63.13 -1.17 56.31
N VAL A 939 62.35 -2.22 56.69
CA VAL A 939 62.09 -2.87 58.00
C VAL A 939 60.81 -2.37 58.74
N ALA A 940 59.65 -3.09 58.80
CA ALA A 940 59.22 -4.41 59.37
C ALA A 940 59.05 -4.40 60.93
N ASN A 941 58.06 -4.99 61.62
CA ASN A 941 57.20 -6.16 61.36
C ASN A 941 56.07 -6.36 62.43
N ALA A 942 55.07 -7.22 62.12
CA ALA A 942 54.10 -7.97 62.99
C ALA A 942 52.84 -7.21 63.53
N ALA A 943 51.59 -7.73 63.59
CA ALA A 943 51.03 -9.10 63.52
C ALA A 943 49.51 -9.10 63.18
N THR A 944 49.02 -10.21 62.58
CA THR A 944 47.72 -10.96 62.76
C THR A 944 46.40 -10.20 63.08
N GLY A 945 45.20 -10.46 62.54
CA GLY A 945 44.56 -11.58 61.82
C GLY A 945 43.04 -11.62 62.16
N ALA A 946 42.24 -12.34 61.35
CA ALA A 946 40.84 -12.82 61.57
C ALA A 946 39.65 -11.93 61.12
N LEU A 947 38.85 -12.34 60.10
CA LEU A 947 37.53 -13.07 60.12
C LEU A 947 36.32 -12.09 60.23
N ALA A 948 35.12 -12.21 59.63
CA ALA A 948 34.46 -13.11 58.68
C ALA A 948 33.03 -12.55 58.32
N SER A 949 32.39 -13.17 57.32
CA SER A 949 30.93 -13.20 57.01
C SER A 949 30.32 -12.06 56.16
N GLY A 950 29.42 -12.30 55.20
CA GLY A 950 28.72 -13.54 54.82
C GLY A 950 28.01 -13.39 53.47
N LEU A 951 27.84 -14.52 52.78
CA LEU A 951 27.22 -14.72 51.47
C LEU A 951 25.69 -14.65 51.50
N GLY A 952 25.07 -14.30 50.37
CA GLY A 952 23.65 -14.51 50.08
C GLY A 952 23.38 -14.51 48.57
N TRP A 953 23.29 -15.70 47.99
CA TRP A 953 23.20 -16.02 46.57
C TRP A 953 21.82 -15.72 45.97
N VAL A 954 21.74 -15.33 44.68
CA VAL A 954 20.96 -16.04 43.65
C VAL A 954 21.62 -15.83 42.27
N LEU A 955 21.75 -16.95 41.56
CA LEU A 955 22.37 -17.25 40.26
C LEU A 955 21.78 -16.45 39.07
N GLY A 956 22.46 -16.29 37.92
CA GLY A 956 23.65 -16.99 37.45
C GLY A 956 24.33 -16.34 36.23
N ALA A 957 25.67 -16.41 36.29
CA ALA A 957 26.73 -16.58 35.27
C ALA A 957 26.33 -16.84 33.80
N THR A 958 27.13 -16.56 32.76
CA THR A 958 28.36 -15.77 32.47
C THR A 958 28.53 -15.84 30.94
N PRO A 959 29.28 -14.91 30.31
CA PRO A 959 29.55 -14.89 28.87
C PRO A 959 30.85 -15.64 28.50
N VAL A 960 31.25 -15.55 27.21
CA VAL A 960 32.51 -16.00 26.57
C VAL A 960 32.34 -17.42 25.95
N ASP A 961 32.57 -17.70 24.66
CA ASP A 961 33.73 -17.33 23.86
C ASP A 961 33.50 -17.37 22.33
N ARG A 962 34.43 -16.68 21.66
CA ARG A 962 34.56 -16.44 20.23
C ARG A 962 35.51 -17.48 19.64
N GLN A 963 35.05 -18.40 18.80
CA GLN A 963 35.86 -19.15 17.83
C GLN A 963 34.97 -20.01 16.92
N GLN A 964 34.83 -19.61 15.65
CA GLN A 964 34.54 -20.41 14.43
C GLN A 964 33.83 -19.54 13.38
N HIS A 965 34.62 -18.74 12.65
CA HIS A 965 34.23 -18.19 11.35
C HIS A 965 35.37 -18.47 10.38
N GLU A 966 35.48 -19.74 10.01
CA GLU A 966 36.23 -20.24 8.86
C GLU A 966 35.77 -21.69 8.64
N GLN A 967 34.67 -21.85 7.90
CA GLN A 967 34.24 -23.04 7.12
C GLN A 967 32.73 -22.99 6.91
N GLN A 968 32.28 -22.32 5.85
CA GLN A 968 31.08 -22.69 5.06
C GLN A 968 30.98 -21.81 3.80
N GLN A 969 32.07 -21.81 3.01
CA GLN A 969 31.98 -21.67 1.56
C GLN A 969 32.37 -23.03 0.98
N GLN A 970 31.39 -23.93 0.89
CA GLN A 970 31.35 -25.11 0.02
C GLN A 970 30.09 -25.89 0.35
N GLN A 971 28.98 -25.53 -0.31
CA GLN A 971 27.86 -26.43 -0.61
C GLN A 971 26.86 -25.69 -1.51
N HIS A 972 27.23 -25.54 -2.78
CA HIS A 972 26.34 -25.55 -3.95
C HIS A 972 27.18 -26.03 -5.14
N GLN A 973 27.20 -27.35 -5.31
CA GLN A 973 27.09 -28.00 -6.61
C GLN A 973 25.68 -28.58 -6.67
#